data_AF-A0A2M9NSL5-F1
#
_entry.id   AF-A0A2M9NSL5-F1
#
_cell.length_a   1.000
_cell.length_b   1.000
_cell.length_c   1.000
_cell.angle_alpha   90.00
_cell.angle_beta   90.00
_cell.angle_gamma   90.00
#
_symmetry.space_group_name_H-M   'P 1'
#
loop_
_entity.id
_entity.type
_entity.pdbx_description
1 polymer ?
#
loop_
_entity_poly.entity_id
_entity_poly.type
_entity_poly.pdbx_seq_one_letter_code
_entity_poly.pdbx_strand_id
1 'polypeptide(L)'
;RTSVKITATGDYQTSGGEIFIKAGEEMKLNVESGKLAVYKDSNKVGTLASLKITPVKGDALLSLNGRPYHGSFLFTVAGGYIRPINHVHIEDYVKGVVPKEMPALWHPEALKAQAVAARTYAAHHQSKLIDDTISYQVYGGAEGDSRTDSAIEQTAGLVLKHDGEIIEAFFSSSNGGVTELNSNVWSVGNPLGYLSIQQDSYDPKTKWAIKLDKQQIDLSNKDLSKPDEWWTSVQEKDKTVVPHLKAWLKRNGYANHDIKITKVPVLSFAGKKTGGRATKGSIKLNFFVRGLVDKSGKLSERQIELTDVPASKIRGMVGSDVMKSYLVDDSASDSSRIDVEGSGYGHGVGLSQFGAKTRAEAGQTYQEILAFYYPNTTIAREYGEASGLIEEVHINNAASIDMKADLDYVNDKVTITYSLKEDAAVSLLIKDGQGKTVATPISDQSLNKGSHTAVWKVNDVHNGTYAAVVSARGESGNEARGTLGINLSKASAPMITDIETMGDYSTEKVNIAFTINEDSKVAVEIKNSKGKVVGGLAERQFTQGSRSVNWDFGNISNGLFTVSISAKDEGGNRKTVSTQVQIRKTTGIVTARELRIKEKANPAANTIGTLYEDQALTILAQQGQWYKVKKGSQVGFVPKKHVKK
;
A
#
# COMPACT_ATOMS: atom_id res chain seq x y z
N ARG A 1 -3.87 -3.11 -31.39
CA ARG A 1 -3.42 -4.28 -32.21
C ARG A 1 -4.66 -5.01 -32.74
N THR A 2 -4.57 -5.68 -33.89
CA THR A 2 -5.70 -6.49 -34.44
C THR A 2 -5.78 -7.88 -33.83
N SER A 3 -4.74 -8.31 -33.11
CA SER A 3 -4.67 -9.57 -32.38
C SER A 3 -4.11 -9.32 -30.97
N VAL A 4 -4.66 -10.02 -29.97
CA VAL A 4 -4.20 -10.01 -28.57
C VAL A 4 -4.17 -11.43 -28.03
N LYS A 5 -3.02 -11.85 -27.50
CA LYS A 5 -2.85 -13.09 -26.74
C LYS A 5 -3.19 -12.85 -25.27
N ILE A 6 -3.94 -13.76 -24.67
CA ILE A 6 -4.43 -13.69 -23.30
C ILE A 6 -4.03 -14.99 -22.57
N THR A 7 -3.41 -14.84 -21.41
CA THR A 7 -3.14 -15.96 -20.48
C THR A 7 -3.48 -15.52 -19.06
N ALA A 8 -3.73 -16.44 -18.14
CA ALA A 8 -4.09 -16.11 -16.77
C ALA A 8 -3.33 -16.97 -15.75
N THR A 9 -2.98 -16.39 -14.58
CA THR A 9 -2.38 -17.14 -13.46
C THR A 9 -3.42 -17.84 -12.58
N GLY A 10 -4.67 -17.36 -12.63
CA GLY A 10 -5.84 -17.95 -12.00
C GLY A 10 -7.02 -18.00 -12.97
N ASP A 11 -8.14 -18.54 -12.51
CA ASP A 11 -9.30 -18.72 -13.38
C ASP A 11 -10.03 -17.39 -13.67
N TYR A 12 -10.45 -17.19 -14.91
CA TYR A 12 -11.24 -16.04 -15.38
C TYR A 12 -12.50 -16.50 -16.09
N GLN A 13 -13.59 -15.75 -15.97
CA GLN A 13 -14.85 -16.11 -16.63
C GLN A 13 -15.69 -14.91 -17.06
N THR A 14 -16.59 -15.12 -18.03
CA THR A 14 -17.73 -14.23 -18.29
C THR A 14 -18.78 -14.40 -17.19
N SER A 15 -19.68 -13.42 -17.03
CA SER A 15 -20.74 -13.45 -16.00
C SER A 15 -21.67 -14.65 -16.11
N GLY A 16 -21.85 -15.21 -17.32
CA GLY A 16 -22.63 -16.42 -17.57
C GLY A 16 -21.82 -17.72 -17.66
N GLY A 17 -20.50 -17.66 -17.47
CA GLY A 17 -19.61 -18.83 -17.58
C GLY A 17 -19.39 -19.37 -19.00
N GLU A 18 -19.98 -18.74 -20.02
CA GLU A 18 -19.90 -19.13 -21.43
C GLU A 18 -18.46 -19.22 -21.95
N ILE A 19 -17.60 -18.32 -21.46
CA ILE A 19 -16.15 -18.35 -21.71
C ILE A 19 -15.47 -18.40 -20.35
N PHE A 20 -14.70 -19.47 -20.15
CA PHE A 20 -13.95 -19.73 -18.92
C PHE A 20 -12.49 -20.00 -19.26
N ILE A 21 -11.55 -19.22 -18.76
CA ILE A 21 -10.10 -19.37 -18.98
C ILE A 21 -9.53 -19.99 -17.71
N LYS A 22 -9.03 -21.23 -17.79
CA LYS A 22 -8.32 -21.86 -16.67
C LYS A 22 -6.95 -21.23 -16.46
N ALA A 23 -6.45 -21.29 -15.23
CA ALA A 23 -5.05 -20.97 -14.94
C ALA A 23 -4.10 -21.71 -15.91
N GLY A 24 -3.21 -20.95 -16.57
CA GLY A 24 -2.28 -21.47 -17.58
C GLY A 24 -2.86 -21.69 -18.99
N GLU A 25 -4.16 -21.55 -19.19
CA GLU A 25 -4.81 -21.66 -20.51
C GLU A 25 -4.53 -20.40 -21.36
N GLU A 26 -4.35 -20.59 -22.66
CA GLU A 26 -4.19 -19.52 -23.63
C GLU A 26 -5.47 -19.27 -24.42
N MET A 27 -5.88 -18.00 -24.46
CA MET A 27 -6.95 -17.51 -25.31
C MET A 27 -6.38 -16.43 -26.25
N LYS A 28 -6.90 -16.35 -27.47
CA LYS A 28 -6.53 -15.32 -28.43
C LYS A 28 -7.76 -14.59 -28.93
N LEU A 29 -7.65 -13.26 -29.04
CA LEU A 29 -8.66 -12.39 -29.63
C LEU A 29 -8.14 -11.83 -30.95
N ASN A 30 -8.95 -11.90 -32.00
CA ASN A 30 -8.70 -11.27 -33.30
C ASN A 30 -9.83 -10.29 -33.66
N VAL A 31 -9.54 -9.28 -34.47
CA VAL A 31 -10.57 -8.46 -35.13
C VAL A 31 -10.96 -9.11 -36.45
N GLU A 32 -12.21 -9.52 -36.58
CA GLU A 32 -12.78 -10.08 -37.80
C GLU A 32 -14.12 -9.40 -38.11
N SER A 33 -14.23 -8.81 -39.31
CA SER A 33 -15.43 -8.08 -39.74
C SER A 33 -15.94 -7.06 -38.71
N GLY A 34 -15.01 -6.37 -38.03
CA GLY A 34 -15.31 -5.38 -36.99
C GLY A 34 -15.75 -5.93 -35.64
N LYS A 35 -15.69 -7.26 -35.42
CA LYS A 35 -16.05 -7.93 -34.16
C LYS A 35 -14.86 -8.68 -33.56
N LEU A 36 -14.97 -9.09 -32.29
CA LEU A 36 -13.98 -9.91 -31.61
C LEU A 36 -14.22 -11.39 -31.94
N ALA A 37 -13.32 -12.01 -32.69
CA ALA A 37 -13.26 -13.45 -32.83
C ALA A 37 -12.43 -14.05 -31.68
N VAL A 38 -13.04 -14.99 -30.94
CA VAL A 38 -12.44 -15.63 -29.77
C VAL A 38 -11.90 -17.00 -30.17
N TYR A 39 -10.63 -17.25 -29.86
CA TYR A 39 -9.93 -18.49 -30.15
C TYR A 39 -9.39 -19.13 -28.87
N LYS A 40 -9.54 -20.45 -28.75
CA LYS A 40 -8.95 -21.29 -27.71
C LYS A 40 -8.33 -22.52 -28.36
N ASP A 41 -7.11 -22.87 -28.01
CA ASP A 41 -6.37 -23.99 -28.62
C ASP A 41 -6.41 -23.96 -30.16
N SER A 42 -6.28 -22.77 -30.74
CA SER A 42 -6.41 -22.50 -32.19
C SER A 42 -7.81 -22.70 -32.81
N ASN A 43 -8.80 -23.15 -32.05
CA ASN A 43 -10.17 -23.29 -32.49
C ASN A 43 -10.98 -22.02 -32.23
N LYS A 44 -11.75 -21.58 -33.23
CA LYS A 44 -12.65 -20.44 -33.08
C LYS A 44 -13.87 -20.85 -32.24
N VAL A 45 -14.02 -20.24 -31.08
CA VAL A 45 -15.10 -20.52 -30.12
C VAL A 45 -16.33 -19.66 -30.42
N GLY A 46 -16.14 -18.46 -30.95
CA GLY A 46 -17.25 -17.57 -31.27
C GLY A 46 -16.82 -16.21 -31.79
N THR A 47 -17.81 -15.37 -32.10
CA THR A 47 -17.61 -13.97 -32.48
C THR A 47 -18.52 -13.09 -31.64
N LEU A 48 -17.98 -12.07 -30.98
CA LEU A 48 -18.67 -11.22 -30.03
C LEU A 48 -18.49 -9.74 -30.37
N ALA A 49 -19.48 -8.90 -30.06
CA ALA A 49 -19.33 -7.44 -30.18
C ALA A 49 -18.39 -6.88 -29.11
N SER A 50 -18.44 -7.45 -27.90
CA SER A 50 -17.53 -7.15 -26.79
C SER A 50 -17.35 -8.40 -25.94
N LEU A 51 -16.28 -8.47 -25.14
CA LEU A 51 -16.01 -9.56 -24.23
C LEU A 51 -15.63 -9.01 -22.86
N LYS A 52 -16.44 -9.28 -21.83
CA LYS A 52 -16.12 -8.96 -20.44
C LYS A 52 -15.69 -10.22 -19.70
N ILE A 53 -14.49 -10.23 -19.14
CA ILE A 53 -13.97 -11.32 -18.31
C ILE A 53 -13.56 -10.79 -16.93
N THR A 54 -13.88 -11.56 -15.90
CA THR A 54 -13.66 -11.23 -14.49
C THR A 54 -12.93 -12.40 -13.82
N PRO A 55 -11.98 -12.13 -12.92
CA PRO A 55 -11.31 -13.21 -12.20
C PRO A 55 -12.31 -13.93 -11.28
N VAL A 56 -12.17 -15.25 -11.15
CA VAL A 56 -12.97 -16.06 -10.20
C VAL A 56 -12.52 -15.81 -8.76
N LYS A 57 -11.22 -15.57 -8.55
CA LYS A 57 -10.61 -15.16 -7.27
C LYS A 57 -9.85 -13.86 -7.44
N GLY A 58 -9.95 -12.95 -6.47
CA GLY A 58 -9.49 -11.56 -6.60
C GLY A 58 -7.98 -11.37 -6.86
N ASP A 59 -7.14 -12.36 -6.55
CA ASP A 59 -5.69 -12.34 -6.69
C ASP A 59 -5.18 -12.84 -8.06
N ALA A 60 -6.07 -13.34 -8.93
CA ALA A 60 -5.69 -13.82 -10.25
C ALA A 60 -5.24 -12.66 -11.17
N LEU A 61 -4.20 -12.91 -11.98
CA LEU A 61 -3.68 -11.96 -12.98
C LEU A 61 -4.07 -12.40 -14.38
N LEU A 62 -4.42 -11.42 -15.22
CA LEU A 62 -4.61 -11.59 -16.65
C LEU A 62 -3.45 -10.95 -17.42
N SER A 63 -2.79 -11.70 -18.29
CA SER A 63 -1.70 -11.20 -19.12
C SER A 63 -2.16 -10.92 -20.54
N LEU A 64 -1.87 -9.72 -21.04
CA LEU A 64 -2.12 -9.33 -22.43
C LEU A 64 -0.78 -9.24 -23.18
N ASN A 65 -0.58 -10.13 -24.15
CA ASN A 65 0.68 -10.27 -24.89
C ASN A 65 1.91 -10.38 -23.96
N GLY A 66 1.77 -11.10 -22.84
CA GLY A 66 2.82 -11.33 -21.86
C GLY A 66 2.94 -10.30 -20.73
N ARG A 67 2.22 -9.17 -20.79
CA ARG A 67 2.21 -8.17 -19.73
C ARG A 67 1.05 -8.45 -18.75
N PRO A 68 1.30 -8.64 -17.45
CA PRO A 68 0.28 -9.01 -16.47
C PRO A 68 -0.51 -7.79 -15.96
N TYR A 69 -1.76 -8.00 -15.57
CA TYR A 69 -2.66 -6.99 -15.03
C TYR A 69 -3.59 -7.58 -13.96
N HIS A 70 -3.95 -6.74 -12.98
CA HIS A 70 -4.96 -7.06 -11.97
C HIS A 70 -6.38 -6.78 -12.50
N GLY A 71 -7.37 -7.36 -11.82
CA GLY A 71 -8.78 -7.02 -12.00
C GLY A 71 -9.42 -7.64 -13.25
N SER A 72 -10.48 -6.99 -13.71
CA SER A 72 -11.33 -7.46 -14.82
C SER A 72 -11.07 -6.67 -16.11
N PHE A 73 -11.51 -7.22 -17.23
CA PHE A 73 -11.33 -6.61 -18.54
C PHE A 73 -12.60 -6.60 -19.35
N LEU A 74 -12.86 -5.49 -20.03
CA LEU A 74 -13.78 -5.38 -21.16
C LEU A 74 -12.97 -5.18 -22.44
N PHE A 75 -13.08 -6.11 -23.38
CA PHE A 75 -12.52 -5.98 -24.71
C PHE A 75 -13.58 -5.48 -25.69
N THR A 76 -13.21 -4.52 -26.52
CA THR A 76 -14.03 -3.98 -27.60
C THR A 76 -13.20 -3.82 -28.88
N VAL A 77 -13.86 -3.55 -30.01
CA VAL A 77 -13.18 -3.14 -31.25
C VAL A 77 -13.38 -1.63 -31.44
N ALA A 78 -12.30 -0.88 -31.59
CA ALA A 78 -12.32 0.56 -31.84
C ALA A 78 -11.27 0.92 -32.90
N GLY A 79 -11.68 1.65 -33.94
CA GLY A 79 -10.79 2.05 -35.04
C GLY A 79 -10.11 0.88 -35.76
N GLY A 80 -10.77 -0.29 -35.83
CA GLY A 80 -10.21 -1.51 -36.41
C GLY A 80 -9.22 -2.28 -35.52
N TYR A 81 -9.01 -1.84 -34.28
CA TYR A 81 -8.12 -2.48 -33.32
C TYR A 81 -8.87 -2.98 -32.08
N ILE A 82 -8.30 -3.97 -31.40
CA ILE A 82 -8.78 -4.41 -30.08
C ILE A 82 -8.41 -3.35 -29.05
N ARG A 83 -9.42 -2.90 -28.29
CA ARG A 83 -9.30 -1.97 -27.16
C ARG A 83 -9.65 -2.70 -25.86
N PRO A 84 -8.64 -3.13 -25.08
CA PRO A 84 -8.84 -3.56 -23.71
C PRO A 84 -9.17 -2.36 -22.81
N ILE A 85 -10.15 -2.54 -21.92
CA ILE A 85 -10.49 -1.62 -20.84
C ILE A 85 -10.34 -2.41 -19.54
N ASN A 86 -9.38 -2.02 -18.70
CA ASN A 86 -9.10 -2.68 -17.43
C ASN A 86 -9.93 -2.02 -16.32
N HIS A 87 -10.73 -2.79 -15.59
CA HIS A 87 -11.31 -2.34 -14.32
C HIS A 87 -10.52 -2.99 -13.19
N VAL A 88 -9.87 -2.16 -12.38
CA VAL A 88 -8.87 -2.56 -11.39
C VAL A 88 -9.11 -1.80 -10.09
N HIS A 89 -8.79 -2.42 -8.96
CA HIS A 89 -8.85 -1.77 -7.67
C HIS A 89 -7.79 -0.66 -7.61
N ILE A 90 -8.12 0.49 -7.02
CA ILE A 90 -7.25 1.67 -7.06
C ILE A 90 -5.87 1.43 -6.43
N GLU A 91 -5.76 0.61 -5.39
CA GLU A 91 -4.44 0.26 -4.82
C GLU A 91 -3.59 -0.58 -5.78
N ASP A 92 -4.20 -1.52 -6.51
CA ASP A 92 -3.50 -2.31 -7.54
C ASP A 92 -3.11 -1.44 -8.73
N TYR A 93 -3.95 -0.45 -9.07
CA TYR A 93 -3.62 0.55 -10.09
C TYR A 93 -2.40 1.37 -9.69
N VAL A 94 -2.37 1.90 -8.45
CA VAL A 94 -1.25 2.70 -7.94
C VAL A 94 0.03 1.86 -7.87
N LYS A 95 -0.04 0.56 -7.55
CA LYS A 95 1.08 -0.40 -7.65
C LYS A 95 1.62 -0.55 -9.08
N GLY A 96 0.78 -0.37 -10.09
CA GLY A 96 1.22 -0.30 -11.48
C GLY A 96 1.79 1.05 -11.90
N VAL A 97 1.42 2.15 -11.24
CA VAL A 97 1.84 3.52 -11.61
C VAL A 97 3.16 3.92 -10.95
N VAL A 98 3.25 3.84 -9.63
CA VAL A 98 4.40 4.40 -8.87
C VAL A 98 5.76 3.85 -9.34
N PRO A 99 5.95 2.55 -9.61
CA PRO A 99 7.24 2.02 -10.08
C PRO A 99 7.63 2.51 -11.48
N LYS A 100 6.66 3.01 -12.28
CA LYS A 100 6.91 3.57 -13.61
C LYS A 100 7.19 5.07 -13.56
N GLU A 101 6.79 5.74 -12.47
CA GLU A 101 6.99 7.17 -12.25
C GLU A 101 8.25 7.47 -11.44
N MET A 102 8.54 6.68 -10.40
CA MET A 102 9.72 6.84 -9.54
C MET A 102 10.54 5.56 -9.45
N PRO A 103 11.89 5.64 -9.55
CA PRO A 103 12.76 4.51 -9.24
C PRO A 103 12.55 4.00 -7.81
N ALA A 104 12.33 2.69 -7.66
CA ALA A 104 12.05 2.07 -6.36
C ALA A 104 13.16 2.18 -5.31
N LEU A 105 14.38 2.55 -5.73
CA LEU A 105 15.52 2.82 -4.85
C LEU A 105 15.50 4.22 -4.21
N TRP A 106 14.56 5.09 -4.60
CA TRP A 106 14.44 6.43 -4.03
C TRP A 106 13.90 6.39 -2.60
N HIS A 107 14.11 7.49 -1.89
CA HIS A 107 13.78 7.61 -0.47
C HIS A 107 12.30 7.25 -0.19
N PRO A 108 11.97 6.45 0.84
CA PRO A 108 10.60 6.01 1.11
C PRO A 108 9.58 7.15 1.22
N GLU A 109 9.96 8.28 1.83
CA GLU A 109 9.07 9.45 1.94
C GLU A 109 8.74 10.09 0.58
N ALA A 110 9.67 10.05 -0.39
CA ALA A 110 9.38 10.48 -1.75
C ALA A 110 8.42 9.51 -2.46
N LEU A 111 8.61 8.20 -2.26
CA LEU A 111 7.72 7.16 -2.81
C LEU A 111 6.30 7.28 -2.21
N LYS A 112 6.18 7.57 -0.90
CA LYS A 112 4.90 7.83 -0.24
C LYS A 112 4.21 9.07 -0.81
N ALA A 113 4.94 10.17 -1.00
CA ALA A 113 4.40 11.39 -1.60
C ALA A 113 3.88 11.11 -3.03
N GLN A 114 4.65 10.38 -3.83
CA GLN A 114 4.23 9.97 -5.17
C GLN A 114 3.03 9.03 -5.15
N ALA A 115 2.94 8.10 -4.19
CA ALA A 115 1.80 7.20 -4.05
C ALA A 115 0.50 7.96 -3.75
N VAL A 116 0.54 8.91 -2.80
CA VAL A 116 -0.60 9.76 -2.47
C VAL A 116 -0.99 10.65 -3.65
N ALA A 117 -0.04 11.30 -4.32
CA ALA A 117 -0.31 12.12 -5.50
C ALA A 117 -0.92 11.28 -6.64
N ALA A 118 -0.36 10.10 -6.92
CA ALA A 118 -0.85 9.22 -7.97
C ALA A 118 -2.27 8.70 -7.68
N ARG A 119 -2.54 8.30 -6.43
CA ARG A 119 -3.87 7.86 -5.98
C ARG A 119 -4.89 8.98 -6.07
N THR A 120 -4.52 10.18 -5.64
CA THR A 120 -5.37 11.37 -5.70
C THR A 120 -5.76 11.68 -7.14
N TYR A 121 -4.80 11.68 -8.06
CA TYR A 121 -5.06 11.91 -9.48
C TYR A 121 -6.01 10.87 -10.09
N ALA A 122 -5.80 9.59 -9.77
CA ALA A 122 -6.65 8.50 -10.22
C ALA A 122 -8.08 8.61 -9.65
N ALA A 123 -8.21 8.91 -8.36
CA ALA A 123 -9.50 9.08 -7.69
C ALA A 123 -10.29 10.28 -8.25
N HIS A 124 -9.62 11.41 -8.53
CA HIS A 124 -10.24 12.55 -9.20
C HIS A 124 -10.83 12.18 -10.56
N HIS A 125 -10.20 11.25 -11.28
CA HIS A 125 -10.59 10.82 -12.63
C HIS A 125 -11.43 9.54 -12.68
N GLN A 126 -11.85 8.98 -11.54
CA GLN A 126 -12.48 7.65 -11.48
C GLN A 126 -13.78 7.50 -12.30
N SER A 127 -14.46 8.61 -12.59
CA SER A 127 -15.69 8.63 -13.40
C SER A 127 -15.43 8.66 -14.91
N LYS A 128 -14.16 8.78 -15.33
CA LYS A 128 -13.74 8.88 -16.73
C LYS A 128 -12.96 7.64 -17.16
N LEU A 129 -13.01 7.34 -18.46
CA LEU A 129 -12.08 6.40 -19.07
C LEU A 129 -10.73 7.09 -19.26
N ILE A 130 -9.74 6.70 -18.46
CA ILE A 130 -8.36 7.18 -18.57
C ILE A 130 -7.52 6.21 -19.41
N ASP A 131 -6.50 6.73 -20.10
CA ASP A 131 -5.52 5.91 -20.82
C ASP A 131 -4.28 5.60 -19.95
N ASP A 132 -3.45 4.65 -20.40
CA ASP A 132 -2.26 4.14 -19.69
C ASP A 132 -0.97 4.88 -20.07
N THR A 133 -1.09 6.09 -20.64
CA THR A 133 0.03 6.88 -21.16
C THR A 133 0.29 8.13 -20.32
N ILE A 134 1.34 8.87 -20.69
CA ILE A 134 1.66 10.19 -20.12
C ILE A 134 0.54 11.25 -20.29
N SER A 135 -0.53 10.94 -21.03
CA SER A 135 -1.72 11.79 -21.09
C SER A 135 -2.49 11.78 -19.77
N TYR A 136 -2.35 10.70 -18.99
CA TYR A 136 -2.81 10.59 -17.61
C TYR A 136 -1.65 10.16 -16.72
N GLN A 137 -1.45 8.85 -16.55
CA GLN A 137 -0.36 8.28 -15.76
C GLN A 137 0.14 7.02 -16.46
N VAL A 138 1.45 6.82 -16.46
CA VAL A 138 2.02 5.59 -17.04
C VAL A 138 1.62 4.42 -16.16
N TYR A 139 0.75 3.54 -16.66
CA TYR A 139 0.27 2.38 -15.91
C TYR A 139 0.97 1.10 -16.35
N GLY A 140 1.71 0.50 -15.42
CA GLY A 140 2.56 -0.68 -15.51
C GLY A 140 1.86 -2.03 -15.68
N GLY A 141 0.57 -2.12 -15.36
CA GLY A 141 -0.06 -3.41 -15.05
C GLY A 141 0.43 -3.92 -13.70
N ALA A 142 0.54 -5.25 -13.53
CA ALA A 142 0.98 -5.91 -12.30
C ALA A 142 2.52 -6.04 -12.19
N GLU A 143 3.27 -5.09 -12.76
CA GLU A 143 4.73 -5.02 -12.67
C GLU A 143 5.17 -4.09 -11.52
N GLY A 144 4.98 -4.55 -10.28
CA GLY A 144 5.34 -3.83 -9.05
C GLY A 144 6.80 -4.00 -8.60
N ASP A 145 7.19 -3.27 -7.56
CA ASP A 145 8.43 -3.46 -6.79
C ASP A 145 8.08 -3.40 -5.30
N SER A 146 8.61 -4.32 -4.50
CA SER A 146 8.24 -4.43 -3.08
C SER A 146 8.49 -3.16 -2.26
N ARG A 147 9.45 -2.32 -2.66
CA ARG A 147 9.75 -1.05 -1.96
C ARG A 147 8.70 0.01 -2.25
N THR A 148 8.29 0.13 -3.52
CA THR A 148 7.19 1.02 -3.89
C THR A 148 5.87 0.50 -3.31
N ASP A 149 5.65 -0.82 -3.34
CA ASP A 149 4.45 -1.45 -2.79
C ASP A 149 4.31 -1.17 -1.29
N SER A 150 5.42 -1.25 -0.53
CA SER A 150 5.42 -0.88 0.89
C SER A 150 5.03 0.59 1.13
N ALA A 151 5.52 1.53 0.31
CA ALA A 151 5.14 2.93 0.42
C ALA A 151 3.67 3.18 0.07
N ILE A 152 3.15 2.44 -0.92
CA ILE A 152 1.74 2.48 -1.33
C ILE A 152 0.85 1.93 -0.21
N GLU A 153 1.22 0.80 0.39
CA GLU A 153 0.49 0.16 1.48
C GLU A 153 0.47 1.03 2.74
N GLN A 154 1.61 1.63 3.11
CA GLN A 154 1.69 2.58 4.23
C GLN A 154 0.84 3.85 4.03
N THR A 155 0.51 4.18 2.78
CA THR A 155 -0.32 5.35 2.42
C THR A 155 -1.68 4.94 1.84
N ALA A 156 -2.09 3.67 1.98
CA ALA A 156 -3.30 3.15 1.36
C ALA A 156 -4.51 4.04 1.70
N GLY A 157 -5.34 4.36 0.72
CA GLY A 157 -6.52 5.21 0.91
C GLY A 157 -6.26 6.70 1.18
N LEU A 158 -5.01 7.16 1.37
CA LEU A 158 -4.71 8.59 1.56
C LEU A 158 -4.73 9.35 0.23
N VAL A 159 -5.52 10.42 0.19
CA VAL A 159 -5.67 11.36 -0.94
C VAL A 159 -5.55 12.81 -0.48
N LEU A 160 -5.27 13.72 -1.42
CA LEU A 160 -5.25 15.16 -1.16
C LEU A 160 -6.61 15.80 -1.49
N LYS A 161 -7.08 16.67 -0.60
CA LYS A 161 -8.33 17.41 -0.75
C LYS A 161 -8.12 18.92 -0.63
N HIS A 162 -8.93 19.69 -1.35
CA HIS A 162 -9.07 21.13 -1.20
C HIS A 162 -10.56 21.45 -1.12
N ASP A 163 -10.97 22.20 -0.10
CA ASP A 163 -12.39 22.49 0.18
C ASP A 163 -13.28 21.24 0.22
N GLY A 164 -12.75 20.13 0.75
CA GLY A 164 -13.45 18.84 0.88
C GLY A 164 -13.46 17.97 -0.38
N GLU A 165 -13.01 18.49 -1.52
CA GLU A 165 -13.00 17.80 -2.81
C GLU A 165 -11.60 17.23 -3.14
N ILE A 166 -11.55 16.04 -3.77
CA ILE A 166 -10.30 15.42 -4.20
C ILE A 166 -9.67 16.27 -5.31
N ILE A 167 -8.43 16.70 -5.09
CA ILE A 167 -7.75 17.60 -6.04
C ILE A 167 -7.29 16.87 -7.31
N GLU A 168 -7.01 17.66 -8.35
CA GLU A 168 -6.27 17.18 -9.50
C GLU A 168 -4.75 17.26 -9.23
N ALA A 169 -4.18 16.18 -8.67
CA ALA A 169 -2.79 16.14 -8.21
C ALA A 169 -1.76 15.89 -9.34
N PHE A 170 -1.50 16.90 -10.18
CA PHE A 170 -0.49 16.81 -11.23
C PHE A 170 0.93 16.63 -10.68
N PHE A 171 1.78 15.90 -11.40
CA PHE A 171 3.20 15.72 -11.08
C PHE A 171 4.03 15.59 -12.36
N SER A 172 5.33 15.89 -12.27
CA SER A 172 6.27 15.74 -13.39
C SER A 172 7.69 15.44 -12.91
N SER A 173 8.57 15.03 -13.81
CA SER A 173 9.92 14.59 -13.45
C SER A 173 10.73 15.66 -12.71
N SER A 174 10.84 16.85 -13.30
CA SER A 174 11.53 17.98 -12.67
C SER A 174 10.85 19.29 -13.06
N ASN A 175 10.62 20.17 -12.08
CA ASN A 175 10.03 21.49 -12.33
C ASN A 175 11.10 22.52 -12.76
N GLY A 176 12.39 22.20 -12.68
CA GLY A 176 13.48 23.10 -13.09
C GLY A 176 13.82 24.18 -12.07
N GLY A 177 13.38 24.02 -10.82
CA GLY A 177 13.59 24.95 -9.71
C GLY A 177 12.41 25.88 -9.43
N VAL A 178 11.33 25.80 -10.22
CA VAL A 178 10.12 26.60 -10.04
C VAL A 178 8.90 25.88 -10.60
N THR A 179 7.83 25.77 -9.80
CA THR A 179 6.56 25.17 -10.25
C THR A 179 5.83 26.07 -11.27
N GLU A 180 4.78 25.55 -11.91
CA GLU A 180 3.93 26.28 -12.86
C GLU A 180 2.46 26.24 -12.43
N LEU A 181 1.68 27.22 -12.90
CA LEU A 181 0.22 27.21 -12.77
C LEU A 181 -0.42 26.23 -13.77
N ASN A 182 -1.52 25.59 -13.38
CA ASN A 182 -2.30 24.73 -14.28
C ASN A 182 -2.83 25.50 -15.50
N SER A 183 -3.38 26.70 -15.30
CA SER A 183 -3.95 27.55 -16.36
C SER A 183 -2.92 28.00 -17.40
N ASN A 184 -1.65 27.99 -17.01
CA ASN A 184 -0.53 28.30 -17.89
C ASN A 184 -0.17 27.11 -18.78
N VAL A 185 -0.41 25.87 -18.35
CA VAL A 185 -0.10 24.66 -19.12
C VAL A 185 -1.28 24.21 -19.95
N TRP A 186 -2.47 24.17 -19.37
CA TRP A 186 -3.71 23.79 -20.01
C TRP A 186 -4.60 25.04 -20.10
N SER A 187 -4.95 25.46 -21.32
CA SER A 187 -5.69 26.71 -21.61
C SER A 187 -7.17 26.67 -21.17
N VAL A 188 -7.52 25.86 -20.18
CA VAL A 188 -8.89 25.63 -19.70
C VAL A 188 -8.88 25.72 -18.18
N GLY A 189 -9.68 26.64 -17.65
CA GLY A 189 -9.91 26.79 -16.20
C GLY A 189 -9.13 27.94 -15.55
N ASN A 190 -9.59 28.30 -14.35
CA ASN A 190 -8.92 29.26 -13.49
C ASN A 190 -7.69 28.62 -12.82
N PRO A 191 -6.72 29.41 -12.34
CA PRO A 191 -5.70 28.93 -11.44
C PRO A 191 -6.34 28.18 -10.26
N LEU A 192 -5.90 26.95 -10.03
CA LEU A 192 -6.36 26.14 -8.91
C LEU A 192 -5.60 26.59 -7.65
N GLY A 193 -6.30 26.86 -6.55
CA GLY A 193 -5.74 27.42 -5.31
C GLY A 193 -4.65 26.56 -4.66
N TYR A 194 -4.61 25.27 -5.02
CA TYR A 194 -3.63 24.29 -4.58
C TYR A 194 -2.50 24.03 -5.60
N LEU A 195 -2.43 24.78 -6.70
CA LEU A 195 -1.36 24.70 -7.71
C LEU A 195 -0.78 26.10 -7.95
N SER A 196 0.09 26.53 -7.04
CA SER A 196 0.73 27.85 -7.09
C SER A 196 2.16 27.79 -7.61
N ILE A 197 2.69 28.95 -8.00
CA ILE A 197 4.13 29.14 -8.26
C ILE A 197 4.88 29.07 -6.94
N GLN A 198 5.86 28.19 -6.85
CA GLN A 198 6.74 27.96 -5.71
C GLN A 198 8.18 27.89 -6.20
N GLN A 199 9.09 28.57 -5.50
CA GLN A 199 10.52 28.39 -5.70
C GLN A 199 10.94 27.07 -5.06
N ASP A 200 11.55 26.19 -5.85
CA ASP A 200 11.90 24.85 -5.40
C ASP A 200 13.41 24.67 -5.41
N SER A 201 14.05 25.05 -4.31
CA SER A 201 15.50 24.91 -4.13
C SER A 201 15.97 23.45 -4.07
N TYR A 202 15.06 22.52 -3.88
CA TYR A 202 15.37 21.09 -3.80
C TYR A 202 15.31 20.40 -5.16
N ASP A 203 14.59 20.94 -6.15
CA ASP A 203 14.69 20.42 -7.51
C ASP A 203 16.13 20.60 -8.05
N PRO A 204 16.78 19.53 -8.55
CA PRO A 204 18.15 19.59 -9.04
C PRO A 204 18.30 20.35 -10.35
N LYS A 205 17.22 20.93 -10.89
CA LYS A 205 17.15 21.68 -12.14
C LYS A 205 17.68 20.88 -13.31
N THR A 206 17.08 19.72 -13.57
CA THR A 206 17.50 18.80 -14.65
C THR A 206 17.75 19.55 -15.94
N LYS A 207 19.02 19.65 -16.36
CA LYS A 207 19.42 20.46 -17.51
C LYS A 207 19.12 19.77 -18.84
N TRP A 208 18.80 20.57 -19.83
CA TRP A 208 18.73 20.19 -21.23
C TRP A 208 19.28 21.32 -22.11
N ALA A 209 19.80 20.98 -23.28
CA ALA A 209 20.36 21.96 -24.20
C ALA A 209 20.16 21.54 -25.65
N ILE A 210 20.02 22.52 -26.53
CA ILE A 210 20.04 22.38 -27.98
C ILE A 210 21.24 23.18 -28.48
N LYS A 211 22.21 22.49 -29.07
CA LYS A 211 23.38 23.10 -29.71
C LYS A 211 23.38 22.73 -31.18
N LEU A 212 23.22 23.72 -32.06
CA LEU A 212 22.92 23.48 -33.46
C LEU A 212 23.72 24.40 -34.38
N ASP A 213 24.50 23.81 -35.29
CA ASP A 213 25.04 24.53 -36.44
C ASP A 213 23.90 25.06 -37.33
N LYS A 214 23.95 26.34 -37.70
CA LYS A 214 22.99 26.90 -38.66
C LYS A 214 23.12 26.27 -40.05
N GLN A 215 24.34 25.88 -40.43
CA GLN A 215 24.63 25.18 -41.69
C GLN A 215 24.85 23.69 -41.43
N GLN A 216 23.95 22.85 -41.94
CA GLN A 216 23.96 21.39 -41.71
C GLN A 216 24.69 20.62 -42.81
N ILE A 217 24.64 21.10 -44.06
CA ILE A 217 25.35 20.49 -45.19
C ILE A 217 26.03 21.58 -46.00
N ASP A 218 27.34 21.46 -46.24
CA ASP A 218 28.02 22.35 -47.19
C ASP A 218 27.75 21.90 -48.64
N LEU A 219 27.14 22.79 -49.42
CA LEU A 219 26.74 22.56 -50.80
C LEU A 219 27.70 23.17 -51.83
N SER A 220 28.72 23.92 -51.39
CA SER A 220 29.63 24.68 -52.28
C SER A 220 30.23 23.83 -53.41
N ASN A 221 30.57 22.58 -53.11
CA ASN A 221 31.17 21.62 -54.05
C ASN A 221 30.23 20.45 -54.38
N LYS A 222 28.93 20.70 -54.54
CA LYS A 222 27.93 19.67 -54.83
C LYS A 222 27.15 20.03 -56.09
N ASP A 223 27.12 19.12 -57.07
CA ASP A 223 26.29 19.29 -58.26
C ASP A 223 24.83 18.95 -57.92
N LEU A 224 23.98 19.97 -57.93
CA LEU A 224 22.56 19.83 -57.62
C LEU A 224 21.77 19.17 -58.75
N SER A 225 22.32 19.06 -59.96
CA SER A 225 21.72 18.28 -61.06
C SER A 225 22.02 16.78 -60.97
N LYS A 226 23.01 16.38 -60.15
CA LYS A 226 23.43 14.99 -59.93
C LYS A 226 23.43 14.62 -58.45
N PRO A 227 22.27 14.65 -57.77
CA PRO A 227 22.21 14.40 -56.34
C PRO A 227 22.73 13.01 -55.93
N ASP A 228 22.57 11.99 -56.79
CA ASP A 228 22.96 10.62 -56.47
C ASP A 228 24.47 10.44 -56.21
N GLU A 229 25.33 11.34 -56.74
CA GLU A 229 26.78 11.29 -56.53
C GLU A 229 27.19 11.58 -55.08
N TRP A 230 26.37 12.31 -54.34
CA TRP A 230 26.72 12.78 -52.99
C TRP A 230 25.64 12.54 -51.94
N TRP A 231 24.41 12.23 -52.35
CA TRP A 231 23.29 12.13 -51.43
C TRP A 231 23.52 11.08 -50.33
N THR A 232 24.06 9.92 -50.67
CA THR A 232 24.29 8.85 -49.68
C THR A 232 25.48 9.16 -48.76
N SER A 233 26.54 9.79 -49.27
CA SER A 233 27.79 10.03 -48.54
C SER A 233 27.77 11.28 -47.66
N VAL A 234 26.97 12.29 -48.03
CA VAL A 234 26.85 13.53 -47.26
C VAL A 234 25.83 13.36 -46.15
N GLN A 235 26.19 13.74 -44.92
CA GLN A 235 25.26 13.74 -43.79
C GLN A 235 25.18 15.11 -43.15
N GLU A 236 24.03 15.42 -42.54
CA GLU A 236 23.90 16.58 -41.69
C GLU A 236 24.85 16.49 -40.49
N LYS A 237 25.39 17.64 -40.09
CA LYS A 237 26.28 17.75 -38.91
C LYS A 237 25.59 17.31 -37.64
N ASP A 238 24.39 17.84 -37.39
CA ASP A 238 23.64 17.55 -36.19
C ASP A 238 22.97 16.17 -36.26
N LYS A 239 23.12 15.42 -35.17
CA LYS A 239 22.59 14.06 -35.03
C LYS A 239 21.44 13.98 -34.02
N THR A 240 21.09 15.09 -33.38
CA THR A 240 20.12 15.11 -32.29
C THR A 240 18.79 15.73 -32.73
N VAL A 241 18.79 16.96 -33.25
CA VAL A 241 17.58 17.70 -33.64
C VAL A 241 17.15 17.38 -35.08
N VAL A 242 18.09 17.28 -36.02
CA VAL A 242 17.84 17.03 -37.45
C VAL A 242 17.00 15.77 -37.68
N PRO A 243 17.25 14.62 -37.02
CA PRO A 243 16.38 13.45 -37.17
C PRO A 243 14.91 13.72 -36.81
N HIS A 244 14.67 14.49 -35.74
CA HIS A 244 13.31 14.88 -35.32
C HIS A 244 12.65 15.81 -36.33
N LEU A 245 13.39 16.79 -36.87
CA LEU A 245 12.91 17.67 -37.93
C LEU A 245 12.52 16.89 -39.20
N LYS A 246 13.35 15.92 -39.62
CA LYS A 246 13.03 15.03 -40.75
C LYS A 246 11.78 14.21 -40.48
N ALA A 247 11.64 13.65 -39.28
CA ALA A 247 10.46 12.88 -38.90
C ALA A 247 9.20 13.76 -38.90
N TRP A 248 9.31 15.00 -38.43
CA TRP A 248 8.22 15.97 -38.48
C TRP A 248 7.83 16.31 -39.92
N LEU A 249 8.79 16.59 -40.82
CA LEU A 249 8.54 16.85 -42.25
C LEU A 249 7.81 15.67 -42.91
N LYS A 250 8.25 14.44 -42.65
CA LYS A 250 7.60 13.24 -43.18
C LYS A 250 6.14 13.10 -42.76
N ARG A 251 5.81 13.52 -41.54
CA ARG A 251 4.41 13.55 -41.05
C ARG A 251 3.60 14.72 -41.59
N ASN A 252 4.24 15.76 -42.13
CA ASN A 252 3.61 17.01 -42.54
C ASN A 252 3.84 17.30 -44.03
N GLY A 253 3.45 16.36 -44.90
CA GLY A 253 3.39 16.56 -46.35
C GLY A 253 4.54 15.95 -47.14
N TYR A 254 5.53 15.34 -46.49
CA TYR A 254 6.67 14.68 -47.16
C TYR A 254 6.80 13.19 -46.81
N ALA A 255 5.67 12.49 -46.68
CA ALA A 255 5.65 11.06 -46.40
C ALA A 255 6.41 10.27 -47.48
N ASN A 256 7.14 9.22 -47.07
CA ASN A 256 7.93 8.35 -47.94
C ASN A 256 9.06 9.02 -48.75
N HIS A 257 9.38 10.28 -48.48
CA HIS A 257 10.50 10.95 -49.13
C HIS A 257 11.81 10.81 -48.36
N ASP A 258 12.91 10.78 -49.12
CA ASP A 258 14.25 10.98 -48.60
C ASP A 258 14.56 12.48 -48.55
N ILE A 259 15.02 12.97 -47.39
CA ILE A 259 15.11 14.40 -47.06
C ILE A 259 16.49 14.71 -46.51
N LYS A 260 17.07 15.83 -46.98
CA LYS A 260 18.28 16.42 -46.42
C LYS A 260 18.04 17.84 -45.92
N ILE A 261 18.30 18.08 -44.63
CA ILE A 261 18.20 19.43 -44.05
C ILE A 261 19.53 20.14 -44.32
N THR A 262 19.49 21.25 -45.04
CA THR A 262 20.68 22.00 -45.45
C THR A 262 21.03 23.08 -44.44
N LYS A 263 20.03 23.77 -43.87
CA LYS A 263 20.19 24.85 -42.90
C LYS A 263 19.09 24.88 -41.87
N VAL A 264 19.41 25.33 -40.65
CA VAL A 264 18.45 25.72 -39.61
C VAL A 264 18.85 27.10 -39.08
N PRO A 265 18.59 28.19 -39.85
CA PRO A 265 19.09 29.52 -39.51
C PRO A 265 18.43 30.15 -38.27
N VAL A 266 17.22 29.71 -37.90
CA VAL A 266 16.48 30.24 -36.75
C VAL A 266 15.94 29.09 -35.93
N LEU A 267 16.21 29.13 -34.63
CA LEU A 267 15.52 28.39 -33.58
C LEU A 267 15.57 29.28 -32.34
N SER A 268 14.41 29.73 -31.86
CA SER A 268 14.32 30.59 -30.69
C SER A 268 13.03 30.36 -29.93
N PHE A 269 13.04 30.73 -28.65
CA PHE A 269 11.90 30.63 -27.76
C PHE A 269 11.72 31.96 -27.04
N ALA A 270 10.48 32.39 -26.92
CA ALA A 270 10.15 33.72 -26.43
C ALA A 270 8.83 33.71 -25.64
N GLY A 271 8.58 34.84 -24.97
CA GLY A 271 7.50 34.99 -24.00
C GLY A 271 7.77 34.14 -22.75
N LYS A 272 7.22 34.56 -21.62
CA LYS A 272 7.37 33.83 -20.36
C LYS A 272 6.02 33.76 -19.67
N LYS A 273 5.65 32.55 -19.25
CA LYS A 273 4.58 32.29 -18.29
C LYS A 273 5.05 32.71 -16.90
N THR A 274 4.16 32.66 -15.92
CA THR A 274 4.46 33.03 -14.53
C THR A 274 5.63 32.23 -13.96
N GLY A 275 5.71 30.92 -14.25
CA GLY A 275 6.85 30.07 -13.87
C GLY A 275 8.06 30.16 -14.81
N GLY A 276 8.16 31.18 -15.66
CA GLY A 276 9.30 31.42 -16.56
C GLY A 276 9.31 30.61 -17.85
N ARG A 277 8.35 29.71 -18.06
CA ARG A 277 8.26 28.83 -19.23
C ARG A 277 7.92 29.58 -20.51
N ALA A 278 8.57 29.24 -21.62
CA ALA A 278 8.34 29.82 -22.94
C ALA A 278 6.90 29.59 -23.42
N THR A 279 6.29 30.62 -24.00
CA THR A 279 4.95 30.54 -24.60
C THR A 279 5.00 30.41 -26.11
N LYS A 280 6.01 31.02 -26.75
CA LYS A 280 6.18 31.08 -28.19
C LYS A 280 7.53 30.49 -28.60
N GLY A 281 7.60 30.05 -29.85
CA GLY A 281 8.85 29.69 -30.49
C GLY A 281 8.83 29.97 -31.98
N SER A 282 10.02 30.11 -32.55
CA SER A 282 10.24 30.36 -33.97
C SER A 282 11.27 29.39 -34.51
N ILE A 283 11.05 28.84 -35.70
CA ILE A 283 12.00 28.00 -36.42
C ILE A 283 11.98 28.31 -37.90
N LYS A 284 13.16 28.34 -38.51
CA LYS A 284 13.35 28.38 -39.96
C LYS A 284 14.32 27.29 -40.35
N LEU A 285 13.96 26.50 -41.36
CA LEU A 285 14.84 25.48 -41.91
C LEU A 285 14.73 25.39 -43.43
N ASN A 286 15.84 25.03 -44.05
CA ASN A 286 15.98 24.78 -45.48
C ASN A 286 16.30 23.30 -45.69
N PHE A 287 15.74 22.69 -46.72
CA PHE A 287 15.92 21.28 -46.99
C PHE A 287 15.69 20.91 -48.46
N PHE A 288 16.29 19.80 -48.88
CA PHE A 288 16.00 19.16 -50.14
C PHE A 288 15.16 17.90 -49.93
N VAL A 289 14.36 17.59 -50.95
CA VAL A 289 13.62 16.34 -51.06
C VAL A 289 14.14 15.62 -52.30
N ARG A 290 14.58 14.37 -52.15
CA ARG A 290 15.15 13.61 -53.26
C ARG A 290 14.13 13.48 -54.38
N GLY A 291 14.56 13.79 -55.61
CA GLY A 291 13.72 13.75 -56.81
C GLY A 291 12.87 15.00 -57.05
N LEU A 292 12.81 15.97 -56.11
CA LEU A 292 12.16 17.25 -56.36
C LEU A 292 13.15 18.25 -56.96
N VAL A 293 13.00 18.48 -58.26
CA VAL A 293 13.86 19.37 -59.04
C VAL A 293 13.11 20.62 -59.52
N ASP A 294 13.85 21.67 -59.84
CA ASP A 294 13.35 22.86 -60.50
C ASP A 294 13.20 22.63 -62.02
N LYS A 295 12.77 23.67 -62.75
CA LYS A 295 12.59 23.61 -64.21
C LYS A 295 13.89 23.35 -64.99
N SER A 296 15.05 23.53 -64.36
CA SER A 296 16.38 23.27 -64.93
C SER A 296 16.92 21.87 -64.59
N GLY A 297 16.16 21.05 -63.86
CA GLY A 297 16.58 19.71 -63.45
C GLY A 297 17.50 19.67 -62.23
N LYS A 298 17.72 20.79 -61.55
CA LYS A 298 18.51 20.85 -60.31
C LYS A 298 17.61 20.63 -59.09
N LEU A 299 18.14 20.04 -58.02
CA LEU A 299 17.40 19.94 -56.75
C LEU A 299 16.83 21.30 -56.33
N SER A 300 15.54 21.33 -56.05
CA SER A 300 14.83 22.55 -55.63
C SER A 300 14.80 22.63 -54.10
N GLU A 301 15.45 23.65 -53.54
CA GLU A 301 15.48 23.84 -52.08
C GLU A 301 14.11 24.29 -51.60
N ARG A 302 13.64 23.66 -50.52
CA ARG A 302 12.40 23.97 -49.83
C ARG A 302 12.71 24.64 -48.51
N GLN A 303 11.76 25.44 -48.04
CA GLN A 303 11.88 26.18 -46.79
C GLN A 303 10.61 26.03 -45.97
N ILE A 304 10.77 25.90 -44.66
CA ILE A 304 9.71 26.10 -43.68
C ILE A 304 10.14 27.23 -42.76
N GLU A 305 9.20 28.13 -42.48
CA GLU A 305 9.37 29.23 -41.55
C GLU A 305 8.11 29.33 -40.69
N LEU A 306 8.29 29.15 -39.39
CA LEU A 306 7.26 29.35 -38.38
C LEU A 306 7.77 30.42 -37.42
N THR A 307 7.02 31.50 -37.28
CA THR A 307 7.40 32.64 -36.45
C THR A 307 6.36 32.84 -35.37
N ASP A 308 6.80 32.96 -34.12
CA ASP A 308 5.98 33.27 -32.94
C ASP A 308 4.77 32.34 -32.74
N VAL A 309 4.91 31.09 -33.19
CA VAL A 309 3.89 30.05 -32.98
C VAL A 309 3.95 29.51 -31.55
N PRO A 310 2.93 28.80 -31.05
CA PRO A 310 3.00 28.17 -29.73
C PRO A 310 4.26 27.31 -29.57
N ALA A 311 4.97 27.47 -28.45
CA ALA A 311 6.22 26.75 -28.18
C ALA A 311 6.07 25.22 -28.30
N SER A 312 4.87 24.68 -28.01
CA SER A 312 4.53 23.27 -28.19
C SER A 312 4.68 22.79 -29.64
N LYS A 313 4.38 23.65 -30.63
CA LYS A 313 4.55 23.34 -32.05
C LYS A 313 6.03 23.17 -32.40
N ILE A 314 6.89 24.06 -31.91
CA ILE A 314 8.34 23.97 -32.11
C ILE A 314 8.93 22.79 -31.36
N ARG A 315 8.51 22.55 -30.11
CA ARG A 315 8.92 21.36 -29.33
C ARG A 315 8.58 20.05 -30.06
N GLY A 316 7.40 19.97 -30.69
CA GLY A 316 7.01 18.83 -31.52
C GLY A 316 7.84 18.64 -32.79
N MET A 317 8.58 19.68 -33.24
CA MET A 317 9.54 19.59 -34.35
C MET A 317 10.92 19.14 -33.89
N VAL A 318 11.43 19.69 -32.77
CA VAL A 318 12.80 19.42 -32.30
C VAL A 318 12.92 18.15 -31.45
N GLY A 319 11.81 17.62 -30.94
CA GLY A 319 11.76 16.40 -30.12
C GLY A 319 11.60 16.71 -28.63
N SER A 320 10.69 15.98 -27.97
CA SER A 320 10.40 16.11 -26.54
C SER A 320 11.48 15.54 -25.62
N ASP A 321 12.29 14.63 -26.15
CA ASP A 321 13.49 14.06 -25.54
C ASP A 321 14.67 15.05 -25.55
N VAL A 322 14.72 15.93 -26.54
CA VAL A 322 15.73 16.99 -26.68
C VAL A 322 15.35 18.22 -25.86
N MET A 323 14.16 18.78 -26.13
CA MET A 323 13.59 19.88 -25.36
C MET A 323 12.70 19.31 -24.26
N LYS A 324 13.25 19.06 -23.08
CA LYS A 324 12.57 18.32 -22.00
C LYS A 324 11.47 19.11 -21.30
N SER A 325 11.56 20.44 -21.29
CA SER A 325 10.54 21.34 -20.74
C SER A 325 10.45 22.62 -21.56
N TYR A 326 9.50 23.49 -21.22
CA TYR A 326 9.42 24.84 -21.78
C TYR A 326 10.22 25.87 -20.99
N LEU A 327 10.89 25.50 -19.91
CA LEU A 327 11.68 26.43 -19.09
C LEU A 327 13.06 26.64 -19.74
N VAL A 328 13.16 27.74 -20.49
CA VAL A 328 14.38 28.18 -21.17
C VAL A 328 15.13 29.13 -20.24
N ASP A 329 16.35 28.76 -19.88
CA ASP A 329 17.21 29.52 -18.99
C ASP A 329 17.95 30.60 -19.78
N ASP A 330 18.54 30.21 -20.92
CA ASP A 330 19.33 31.07 -21.77
C ASP A 330 19.18 30.67 -23.26
N SER A 331 19.37 31.64 -24.14
CA SER A 331 19.38 31.43 -25.58
C SER A 331 20.35 32.38 -26.26
N ALA A 332 21.36 31.82 -26.91
CA ALA A 332 22.35 32.54 -27.70
C ALA A 332 22.30 32.11 -29.17
N SER A 333 22.54 33.06 -30.07
CA SER A 333 22.66 32.76 -31.49
C SER A 333 23.66 33.70 -32.16
N ASP A 334 24.63 33.14 -32.87
CA ASP A 334 25.60 33.88 -33.66
C ASP A 334 25.44 33.60 -35.16
N SER A 335 26.38 34.04 -36.01
CA SER A 335 26.32 33.82 -37.46
C SER A 335 26.33 32.34 -37.88
N SER A 336 26.85 31.45 -37.03
CA SER A 336 27.15 30.05 -37.31
C SER A 336 26.40 29.04 -36.45
N ARG A 337 26.04 29.39 -35.21
CA ARG A 337 25.46 28.46 -34.22
C ARG A 337 24.26 29.04 -33.49
N ILE A 338 23.47 28.14 -32.94
CA ILE A 338 22.35 28.38 -32.03
C ILE A 338 22.58 27.51 -30.81
N ASP A 339 22.56 28.13 -29.63
CA ASP A 339 22.65 27.47 -28.34
C ASP A 339 21.42 27.87 -27.51
N VAL A 340 20.60 26.90 -27.12
CA VAL A 340 19.45 27.09 -26.23
C VAL A 340 19.63 26.18 -25.03
N GLU A 341 19.60 26.74 -23.83
CA GLU A 341 19.72 25.99 -22.58
C GLU A 341 18.46 26.13 -21.75
N GLY A 342 18.10 25.07 -21.02
CA GLY A 342 16.95 25.07 -20.15
C GLY A 342 17.02 24.06 -19.03
N SER A 343 16.03 24.14 -18.16
CA SER A 343 15.93 23.33 -16.94
C SER A 343 14.59 22.60 -16.85
N GLY A 344 14.55 21.54 -16.06
CA GLY A 344 13.33 20.77 -15.81
C GLY A 344 13.03 19.72 -16.87
N TYR A 345 12.07 18.86 -16.54
CA TYR A 345 11.57 17.81 -17.42
C TYR A 345 10.08 17.59 -17.13
N GLY A 346 9.24 17.97 -18.09
CA GLY A 346 7.79 17.89 -18.00
C GLY A 346 7.15 19.28 -17.91
N HIS A 347 5.89 19.31 -17.47
CA HIS A 347 5.09 20.54 -17.42
C HIS A 347 5.42 21.40 -16.19
N GLY A 348 5.88 20.81 -15.08
CA GLY A 348 6.28 21.51 -13.87
C GLY A 348 5.14 22.01 -12.98
N VAL A 349 3.91 21.54 -13.21
CA VAL A 349 2.75 21.82 -12.36
C VAL A 349 2.67 20.75 -11.27
N GLY A 350 2.47 21.17 -10.02
CA GLY A 350 2.39 20.28 -8.87
C GLY A 350 3.74 19.63 -8.51
N LEU A 351 3.72 18.35 -8.14
CA LEU A 351 4.87 17.66 -7.57
C LEU A 351 6.01 17.46 -8.57
N SER A 352 7.21 17.91 -8.20
CA SER A 352 8.46 17.52 -8.86
C SER A 352 8.96 16.21 -8.27
N GLN A 353 9.11 15.17 -9.09
CA GLN A 353 9.59 13.86 -8.65
C GLN A 353 11.03 13.95 -8.11
N PHE A 354 11.92 14.63 -8.85
CA PHE A 354 13.29 14.85 -8.40
C PHE A 354 13.37 15.79 -7.19
N GLY A 355 12.52 16.81 -7.10
CA GLY A 355 12.47 17.68 -5.94
C GLY A 355 11.89 16.97 -4.70
N ALA A 356 10.92 16.08 -4.86
CA ALA A 356 10.40 15.24 -3.77
C ALA A 356 11.49 14.29 -3.24
N LYS A 357 12.27 13.67 -4.14
CA LYS A 357 13.43 12.84 -3.77
C LYS A 357 14.43 13.61 -2.90
N THR A 358 14.88 14.77 -3.35
CA THR A 358 15.90 15.56 -2.65
C THR A 358 15.37 16.18 -1.36
N ARG A 359 14.08 16.56 -1.28
CA ARG A 359 13.42 16.96 -0.03
C ARG A 359 13.40 15.82 1.00
N ALA A 360 13.04 14.63 0.54
CA ALA A 360 13.04 13.43 1.38
C ALA A 360 14.46 13.08 1.87
N GLU A 361 15.46 13.16 0.99
CA GLU A 361 16.88 12.98 1.35
C GLU A 361 17.38 14.05 2.34
N ALA A 362 16.75 15.24 2.36
CA ALA A 362 17.00 16.29 3.32
C ALA A 362 16.18 16.15 4.63
N GLY A 363 15.46 15.03 4.80
CA GLY A 363 14.73 14.69 6.03
C GLY A 363 13.26 15.11 6.06
N GLN A 364 12.70 15.67 4.98
CA GLN A 364 11.27 16.00 4.93
C GLN A 364 10.41 14.74 4.81
N THR A 365 9.32 14.72 5.56
CA THR A 365 8.27 13.70 5.50
C THR A 365 7.43 13.84 4.24
N TYR A 366 6.71 12.77 3.84
CA TYR A 366 5.84 12.82 2.66
C TYR A 366 4.75 13.89 2.79
N GLN A 367 4.25 14.16 3.99
CA GLN A 367 3.27 15.22 4.25
C GLN A 367 3.86 16.60 3.97
N GLU A 368 5.07 16.89 4.45
CA GLU A 368 5.76 18.17 4.19
C GLU A 368 6.06 18.36 2.70
N ILE A 369 6.47 17.28 2.03
CA ILE A 369 6.70 17.27 0.58
C ILE A 369 5.41 17.62 -0.17
N LEU A 370 4.31 16.93 0.14
CA LEU A 370 3.01 17.17 -0.50
C LEU A 370 2.50 18.58 -0.23
N ALA A 371 2.66 19.09 0.99
CA ALA A 371 2.25 20.44 1.36
C ALA A 371 2.96 21.53 0.57
N PHE A 372 4.25 21.32 0.27
CA PHE A 372 5.01 22.26 -0.55
C PHE A 372 4.46 22.31 -1.99
N TYR A 373 4.19 21.15 -2.60
CA TYR A 373 3.74 21.07 -3.99
C TYR A 373 2.25 21.32 -4.20
N TYR A 374 1.44 21.04 -3.17
CA TYR A 374 -0.01 21.22 -3.17
C TYR A 374 -0.42 22.03 -1.94
N PRO A 375 -0.08 23.33 -1.86
CA PRO A 375 -0.46 24.16 -0.73
C PRO A 375 -1.98 24.25 -0.60
N ASN A 376 -2.47 24.62 0.58
CA ASN A 376 -3.90 24.72 0.87
C ASN A 376 -4.68 23.39 0.71
N THR A 377 -3.99 22.25 0.80
CA THR A 377 -4.64 20.93 0.79
C THR A 377 -4.57 20.26 2.15
N THR A 378 -5.46 19.29 2.35
CA THR A 378 -5.44 18.35 3.47
C THR A 378 -5.24 16.94 2.94
N ILE A 379 -4.66 16.04 3.74
CA ILE A 379 -4.51 14.62 3.41
C ILE A 379 -5.60 13.83 4.12
N ALA A 380 -6.58 13.30 3.39
CA ALA A 380 -7.70 12.53 3.95
C ALA A 380 -7.66 11.05 3.54
N ARG A 381 -8.26 10.16 4.34
CA ARG A 381 -8.38 8.73 4.02
C ARG A 381 -9.78 8.39 3.50
N GLU A 382 -9.88 8.02 2.22
CA GLU A 382 -11.18 7.71 1.59
C GLU A 382 -11.69 6.29 1.87
N TYR A 383 -10.77 5.33 2.03
CA TYR A 383 -11.12 3.91 2.19
C TYR A 383 -10.04 3.13 2.96
N GLY A 384 -10.37 1.89 3.37
CA GLY A 384 -9.61 1.03 4.30
C GLY A 384 -10.37 0.80 5.61
N GLU A 385 -9.84 0.03 6.56
CA GLU A 385 -10.49 -0.23 7.89
C GLU A 385 -10.76 1.04 8.73
N ALA A 386 -10.44 2.22 8.18
CA ALA A 386 -10.74 3.55 8.70
C ALA A 386 -11.55 4.41 7.70
N SER A 387 -12.43 3.81 6.90
CA SER A 387 -13.39 4.55 6.04
C SER A 387 -14.36 5.33 6.94
N GLY A 388 -14.09 6.63 7.10
CA GLY A 388 -14.80 7.52 8.02
C GLY A 388 -13.92 8.58 8.71
N LEU A 389 -12.60 8.50 8.59
CA LEU A 389 -11.67 9.48 9.15
C LEU A 389 -11.25 10.52 8.10
N ILE A 390 -11.82 11.71 8.18
CA ILE A 390 -11.22 12.90 7.57
C ILE A 390 -10.00 13.26 8.45
N GLU A 391 -8.79 12.84 8.07
CA GLU A 391 -7.56 13.45 8.57
C GLU A 391 -7.51 14.90 8.02
N GLU A 392 -8.08 15.87 8.71
CA GLU A 392 -7.82 17.28 8.37
C GLU A 392 -6.46 17.69 8.92
N VAL A 393 -5.38 17.20 8.27
CA VAL A 393 -4.05 17.77 8.46
C VAL A 393 -4.05 19.14 7.80
N HIS A 394 -4.31 20.19 8.57
CA HIS A 394 -4.16 21.57 8.13
C HIS A 394 -2.67 21.88 8.01
N ILE A 395 -2.15 21.89 6.78
CA ILE A 395 -0.73 22.11 6.55
C ILE A 395 -0.43 23.60 6.44
N ASN A 396 -0.41 24.28 7.60
CA ASN A 396 0.11 25.64 7.70
C ASN A 396 1.56 25.60 8.20
N ASN A 397 2.45 26.26 7.46
CA ASN A 397 3.91 26.32 7.60
C ASN A 397 4.47 26.94 8.91
N ALA A 398 3.74 26.92 10.02
CA ALA A 398 4.22 27.43 11.31
C ALA A 398 4.72 26.29 12.21
N ALA A 399 6.05 26.10 12.21
CA ALA A 399 6.84 25.30 13.16
C ALA A 399 6.33 23.87 13.41
N SER A 400 6.85 22.90 12.65
CA SER A 400 6.80 21.49 13.04
C SER A 400 7.40 21.29 14.43
N ILE A 401 6.68 20.57 15.27
CA ILE A 401 7.18 20.00 16.53
C ILE A 401 7.71 18.61 16.17
N ASP A 402 9.01 18.40 16.27
CA ASP A 402 9.60 17.07 16.06
C ASP A 402 9.12 16.15 17.18
N MET A 403 8.47 15.05 16.82
CA MET A 403 7.88 14.10 17.77
C MET A 403 8.36 12.68 17.51
N LYS A 404 8.58 11.91 18.57
CA LYS A 404 8.79 10.45 18.53
C LYS A 404 8.07 9.76 19.67
N ALA A 405 7.69 8.50 19.47
CA ALA A 405 7.11 7.65 20.50
C ALA A 405 7.95 6.39 20.67
N ASP A 406 8.16 6.00 21.92
CA ASP A 406 8.80 4.74 22.31
C ASP A 406 7.78 3.88 23.07
N LEU A 407 7.54 2.66 22.59
CA LEU A 407 6.51 1.77 23.10
C LEU A 407 7.15 0.72 24.01
N ASP A 408 6.81 0.77 25.29
CA ASP A 408 7.24 -0.20 26.30
C ASP A 408 6.02 -1.02 26.72
N TYR A 409 5.78 -2.09 25.96
CA TYR A 409 4.68 -3.03 26.20
C TYR A 409 4.87 -3.87 27.47
N VAL A 410 6.10 -3.97 28.00
CA VAL A 410 6.39 -4.71 29.25
C VAL A 410 5.89 -3.93 30.46
N ASN A 411 5.97 -2.60 30.41
CA ASN A 411 5.56 -1.70 31.49
C ASN A 411 4.28 -0.92 31.16
N ASP A 412 3.54 -1.33 30.13
CA ASP A 412 2.29 -0.70 29.66
C ASP A 412 2.40 0.83 29.52
N LYS A 413 3.45 1.33 28.88
CA LYS A 413 3.62 2.78 28.68
C LYS A 413 4.11 3.14 27.29
N VAL A 414 3.72 4.32 26.83
CA VAL A 414 4.26 4.98 25.65
C VAL A 414 4.94 6.26 26.10
N THR A 415 6.22 6.43 25.75
CA THR A 415 6.98 7.65 26.02
C THR A 415 7.01 8.51 24.78
N ILE A 416 6.38 9.68 24.84
CA ILE A 416 6.31 10.65 23.75
C ILE A 416 7.39 11.70 24.01
N THR A 417 8.33 11.85 23.08
CA THR A 417 9.34 12.91 23.12
C THR A 417 8.99 13.97 22.08
N TYR A 418 9.09 15.24 22.44
CA TYR A 418 8.87 16.36 21.54
C TYR A 418 9.86 17.50 21.81
N SER A 419 10.07 18.39 20.82
CA SER A 419 11.00 19.52 20.97
C SER A 419 10.32 20.88 20.73
N LEU A 420 10.57 21.83 21.62
CA LEU A 420 10.09 23.21 21.54
C LEU A 420 11.20 24.13 21.05
N LYS A 421 10.87 25.04 20.12
CA LYS A 421 11.83 26.03 19.56
C LYS A 421 11.99 27.28 20.43
N GLU A 422 11.00 27.56 21.27
CA GLU A 422 10.94 28.64 22.25
C GLU A 422 10.16 28.18 23.48
N ASP A 423 10.17 28.99 24.54
CA ASP A 423 9.38 28.75 25.75
C ASP A 423 7.89 28.87 25.40
N ALA A 424 7.07 27.90 25.83
CA ALA A 424 5.67 27.84 25.44
C ALA A 424 4.79 27.15 26.48
N ALA A 425 3.52 27.54 26.52
CA ALA A 425 2.48 26.78 27.21
C ALA A 425 2.05 25.59 26.33
N VAL A 426 2.17 24.38 26.86
CA VAL A 426 2.01 23.13 26.11
C VAL A 426 0.84 22.30 26.63
N SER A 427 0.02 21.80 25.71
CA SER A 427 -0.94 20.72 25.98
C SER A 427 -0.62 19.53 25.10
N LEU A 428 -0.62 18.33 25.67
CA LEU A 428 -0.48 17.06 24.95
C LEU A 428 -1.75 16.24 25.19
N LEU A 429 -2.46 15.97 24.10
CA LEU A 429 -3.66 15.13 24.09
C LEU A 429 -3.35 13.83 23.37
N ILE A 430 -3.83 12.71 23.90
CA ILE A 430 -3.91 11.45 23.19
C ILE A 430 -5.33 11.28 22.72
N LYS A 431 -5.51 11.14 21.41
CA LYS A 431 -6.79 10.89 20.79
C LYS A 431 -6.84 9.46 20.27
N ASP A 432 -7.97 8.79 20.45
CA ASP A 432 -8.22 7.51 19.79
C ASP A 432 -8.48 7.69 18.30
N GLY A 433 -8.66 6.58 17.58
CA GLY A 433 -8.99 6.57 16.16
C GLY A 433 -10.28 7.32 15.81
N GLN A 434 -11.15 7.66 16.78
CA GLN A 434 -12.36 8.46 16.57
C GLN A 434 -12.13 9.96 16.87
N GLY A 435 -10.90 10.35 17.20
CA GLY A 435 -10.54 11.73 17.56
C GLY A 435 -10.97 12.11 18.99
N LYS A 436 -11.52 11.18 19.77
CA LYS A 436 -11.89 11.41 21.17
C LYS A 436 -10.62 11.40 22.01
N THR A 437 -10.49 12.41 22.86
CA THR A 437 -9.38 12.48 23.82
C THR A 437 -9.52 11.34 24.84
N VAL A 438 -8.57 10.40 24.82
CA VAL A 438 -8.50 9.25 25.73
C VAL A 438 -7.50 9.46 26.86
N ALA A 439 -6.54 10.37 26.69
CA ALA A 439 -5.65 10.79 27.74
C ALA A 439 -5.16 12.22 27.50
N THR A 440 -4.77 12.90 28.58
CA THR A 440 -4.15 14.23 28.53
C THR A 440 -2.87 14.18 29.37
N PRO A 441 -1.74 13.67 28.82
CA PRO A 441 -0.49 13.59 29.58
C PRO A 441 0.04 14.95 30.05
N ILE A 442 -0.26 16.04 29.33
CA ILE A 442 0.10 17.42 29.70
C ILE A 442 -1.09 18.33 29.41
N SER A 443 -1.43 19.22 30.34
CA SER A 443 -2.49 20.22 30.17
C SER A 443 -1.95 21.60 30.50
N ASP A 444 -1.87 22.46 29.48
CA ASP A 444 -1.49 23.89 29.55
C ASP A 444 -0.29 24.19 30.46
N GLN A 445 0.77 23.38 30.36
CA GLN A 445 1.96 23.50 31.18
C GLN A 445 3.00 24.39 30.49
N SER A 446 3.52 25.41 31.19
CA SER A 446 4.63 26.22 30.69
C SER A 446 5.93 25.41 30.72
N LEU A 447 6.58 25.29 29.56
CA LEU A 447 7.81 24.54 29.36
C LEU A 447 8.83 25.38 28.59
N ASN A 448 10.08 25.30 29.02
CA ASN A 448 11.18 26.00 28.36
C ASN A 448 11.49 25.38 27.00
N LYS A 449 12.15 26.12 26.12
CA LYS A 449 12.76 25.64 24.89
C LYS A 449 13.61 24.38 25.13
N GLY A 450 13.51 23.40 24.22
CA GLY A 450 14.29 22.17 24.28
C GLY A 450 13.44 20.91 24.15
N SER A 451 14.05 19.76 24.44
CA SER A 451 13.40 18.45 24.33
C SER A 451 12.70 18.08 25.63
N HIS A 452 11.48 17.57 25.50
CA HIS A 452 10.62 17.17 26.61
C HIS A 452 10.05 15.78 26.37
N THR A 453 9.69 15.10 27.45
CA THR A 453 9.04 13.80 27.39
C THR A 453 7.76 13.79 28.21
N ALA A 454 6.78 13.05 27.72
CA ALA A 454 5.54 12.76 28.40
C ALA A 454 5.26 11.26 28.34
N VAL A 455 4.74 10.71 29.43
CA VAL A 455 4.40 9.29 29.51
C VAL A 455 2.90 9.11 29.44
N TRP A 456 2.45 8.33 28.47
CA TRP A 456 1.07 7.86 28.39
C TRP A 456 1.01 6.40 28.89
N LYS A 457 0.29 6.16 29.99
CA LYS A 457 0.03 4.81 30.49
C LYS A 457 -1.03 4.14 29.63
N VAL A 458 -0.75 2.92 29.17
CA VAL A 458 -1.60 2.21 28.21
C VAL A 458 -2.23 0.94 28.77
N ASN A 459 -2.12 0.63 30.06
CA ASN A 459 -2.56 -0.63 30.67
C ASN A 459 -3.98 -1.07 30.20
N ASP A 460 -4.95 -0.17 30.29
CA ASP A 460 -6.36 -0.41 29.92
C ASP A 460 -6.76 0.15 28.54
N VAL A 461 -5.77 0.53 27.74
CA VAL A 461 -5.99 1.08 26.40
C VAL A 461 -6.05 -0.07 25.39
N HIS A 462 -7.10 -0.08 24.56
CA HIS A 462 -7.27 -1.08 23.51
C HIS A 462 -6.21 -0.96 22.42
N ASN A 463 -6.02 -2.03 21.66
CA ASN A 463 -5.24 -1.94 20.43
C ASN A 463 -5.94 -1.03 19.44
N GLY A 464 -5.16 -0.30 18.68
CA GLY A 464 -5.67 0.62 17.68
C GLY A 464 -4.68 1.74 17.40
N THR A 465 -5.09 2.59 16.49
CA THR A 465 -4.34 3.80 16.16
C THR A 465 -4.78 4.93 17.09
N TYR A 466 -3.78 5.63 17.61
CA TYR A 466 -3.92 6.80 18.45
C TYR A 466 -3.09 7.93 17.88
N ALA A 467 -3.42 9.16 18.25
CA ALA A 467 -2.66 10.35 17.88
C ALA A 467 -2.25 11.11 19.13
N ALA A 468 -0.95 11.31 19.33
CA ALA A 468 -0.42 12.27 20.27
C ALA A 468 -0.41 13.65 19.61
N VAL A 469 -1.20 14.59 20.13
CA VAL A 469 -1.35 15.95 19.62
C VAL A 469 -0.73 16.91 20.62
N VAL A 470 0.39 17.52 20.26
CA VAL A 470 1.02 18.59 21.03
C VAL A 470 0.57 19.93 20.47
N SER A 471 0.02 20.79 21.33
CA SER A 471 -0.24 22.20 21.05
C SER A 471 0.65 23.05 21.93
N ALA A 472 1.39 23.98 21.35
CA ALA A 472 2.29 24.88 22.05
C ALA A 472 1.92 26.34 21.72
N ARG A 473 1.78 27.18 22.75
CA ARG A 473 1.49 28.62 22.63
C ARG A 473 2.64 29.42 23.23
N GLY A 474 3.38 30.13 22.39
CA GLY A 474 4.50 30.98 22.80
C GLY A 474 4.04 32.28 23.46
N GLU A 475 4.94 32.97 24.17
CA GLU A 475 4.65 34.23 24.87
C GLU A 475 4.28 35.39 23.93
N SER A 476 4.71 35.33 22.67
CA SER A 476 4.37 36.29 21.61
C SER A 476 2.97 36.08 21.00
N GLY A 477 2.24 35.05 21.44
CA GLY A 477 0.93 34.67 20.91
C GLY A 477 0.97 33.73 19.70
N ASN A 478 2.15 33.25 19.31
CA ASN A 478 2.30 32.26 18.25
C ASN A 478 1.82 30.87 18.72
N GLU A 479 1.14 30.13 17.86
CA GLU A 479 0.69 28.75 18.12
C GLU A 479 1.37 27.77 17.16
N ALA A 480 1.83 26.65 17.70
CA ALA A 480 2.39 25.52 16.95
C ALA A 480 1.68 24.23 17.34
N ARG A 481 1.52 23.31 16.38
CA ARG A 481 0.86 22.03 16.62
C ARG A 481 1.62 20.88 15.96
N GLY A 482 1.97 19.87 16.75
CA GLY A 482 2.55 18.61 16.30
C GLY A 482 1.55 17.48 16.48
N THR A 483 1.52 16.54 15.55
CA THR A 483 0.74 15.29 15.70
C THR A 483 1.62 14.10 15.36
N LEU A 484 1.61 13.10 16.24
CA LEU A 484 2.34 11.85 16.05
C LEU A 484 1.35 10.68 16.11
N GLY A 485 1.30 9.90 15.03
CA GLY A 485 0.58 8.63 15.00
C GLY A 485 1.26 7.58 15.89
N ILE A 486 0.48 6.91 16.72
CA ILE A 486 0.91 5.83 17.61
C ILE A 486 0.02 4.63 17.31
N ASN A 487 0.61 3.57 16.77
CA ASN A 487 -0.10 2.29 16.61
C ASN A 487 0.16 1.44 17.84
N LEU A 488 -0.86 1.29 18.69
CA LEU A 488 -0.84 0.31 19.76
C LEU A 488 -1.30 -1.03 19.21
N SER A 489 -0.34 -1.95 19.07
CA SER A 489 -0.60 -3.33 18.69
C SER A 489 -0.04 -4.26 19.78
N LYS A 490 -0.67 -4.24 20.95
CA LYS A 490 -0.37 -5.25 21.98
C LYS A 490 -0.72 -6.60 21.37
N ALA A 491 0.20 -7.56 21.33
CA ALA A 491 -0.14 -8.88 20.81
C ALA A 491 -1.36 -9.42 21.59
N SER A 492 -2.34 -9.97 20.86
CA SER A 492 -3.57 -10.45 21.48
C SER A 492 -3.21 -11.60 22.41
N ALA A 493 -3.59 -11.52 23.68
CA ALA A 493 -3.39 -12.62 24.60
C ALA A 493 -4.01 -13.92 24.03
N PRO A 494 -3.38 -15.09 24.24
CA PRO A 494 -3.88 -16.35 23.70
C PRO A 494 -5.34 -16.59 24.06
N MET A 495 -6.14 -17.06 23.11
CA MET A 495 -7.51 -17.48 23.35
C MET A 495 -7.54 -18.90 23.93
N ILE A 496 -8.36 -19.09 24.98
CA ILE A 496 -8.62 -20.40 25.58
C ILE A 496 -10.11 -20.69 25.45
N THR A 497 -10.48 -21.76 24.73
CA THR A 497 -11.87 -22.18 24.47
C THR A 497 -12.10 -23.64 24.85
N ASP A 498 -13.33 -24.13 24.68
CA ASP A 498 -13.72 -25.54 24.83
C ASP A 498 -13.29 -26.17 26.15
N ILE A 499 -13.47 -25.43 27.24
CA ILE A 499 -13.03 -25.86 28.57
C ILE A 499 -14.02 -26.89 29.10
N GLU A 500 -13.54 -28.12 29.25
CA GLU A 500 -14.32 -29.22 29.83
C GLU A 500 -13.57 -29.83 31.02
N THR A 501 -14.32 -30.11 32.10
CA THR A 501 -13.77 -30.84 33.26
C THR A 501 -14.56 -32.11 33.48
N MET A 502 -13.88 -33.25 33.43
CA MET A 502 -14.49 -34.56 33.63
C MET A 502 -13.76 -35.31 34.76
N GLY A 503 -14.47 -35.58 35.85
CA GLY A 503 -13.95 -36.34 36.97
C GLY A 503 -14.00 -37.85 36.74
N ASP A 504 -12.86 -38.51 36.69
CA ASP A 504 -12.73 -39.96 36.78
C ASP A 504 -12.45 -40.36 38.24
N TYR A 505 -13.51 -40.68 38.96
CA TYR A 505 -13.43 -41.14 40.34
C TYR A 505 -12.80 -42.53 40.50
N SER A 506 -12.68 -43.29 39.41
CA SER A 506 -12.09 -44.61 39.42
C SER A 506 -10.56 -44.53 39.54
N THR A 507 -9.95 -43.46 39.03
CA THR A 507 -8.52 -43.14 39.10
C THR A 507 -8.22 -41.92 39.98
N GLU A 508 -9.25 -41.32 40.60
CA GLU A 508 -9.17 -40.10 41.41
C GLU A 508 -8.55 -38.91 40.66
N LYS A 509 -8.82 -38.79 39.35
CA LYS A 509 -8.30 -37.72 38.51
C LYS A 509 -9.42 -36.90 37.87
N VAL A 510 -9.24 -35.59 37.77
CA VAL A 510 -10.04 -34.73 36.89
C VAL A 510 -9.26 -34.51 35.61
N ASN A 511 -9.82 -34.90 34.47
CA ASN A 511 -9.34 -34.46 33.18
C ASN A 511 -9.86 -33.04 32.92
N ILE A 512 -8.94 -32.14 32.59
CA ILE A 512 -9.21 -30.73 32.28
C ILE A 512 -8.79 -30.53 30.84
N ALA A 513 -9.77 -30.52 29.93
CA ALA A 513 -9.56 -30.30 28.50
C ALA A 513 -9.82 -28.82 28.15
N PHE A 514 -9.07 -28.31 27.18
CA PHE A 514 -9.16 -26.93 26.68
C PHE A 514 -8.52 -26.82 25.29
N THR A 515 -8.93 -25.84 24.50
CA THR A 515 -8.31 -25.49 23.22
C THR A 515 -7.57 -24.17 23.33
N ILE A 516 -6.36 -24.09 22.79
CA ILE A 516 -5.62 -22.83 22.59
C ILE A 516 -5.47 -22.54 21.10
N ASN A 517 -5.64 -21.27 20.71
CA ASN A 517 -5.57 -20.82 19.31
C ASN A 517 -4.13 -20.70 18.77
N GLU A 518 -3.13 -20.69 19.64
CA GLU A 518 -1.72 -20.49 19.30
C GLU A 518 -0.79 -21.20 20.28
N ASP A 519 0.50 -21.30 19.93
CA ASP A 519 1.53 -21.88 20.80
C ASP A 519 1.72 -21.02 22.06
N SER A 520 1.69 -21.64 23.25
CA SER A 520 1.65 -20.88 24.50
C SER A 520 2.23 -21.65 25.69
N LYS A 521 2.78 -20.91 26.66
CA LYS A 521 3.09 -21.40 28.00
C LYS A 521 1.81 -21.44 28.84
N VAL A 522 1.37 -22.63 29.21
CA VAL A 522 0.12 -22.84 29.96
C VAL A 522 0.39 -23.25 31.40
N ALA A 523 -0.30 -22.62 32.34
CA ALA A 523 -0.40 -23.02 33.74
C ALA A 523 -1.86 -23.32 34.09
N VAL A 524 -2.09 -24.31 34.96
CA VAL A 524 -3.42 -24.64 35.47
C VAL A 524 -3.37 -24.60 36.98
N GLU A 525 -4.24 -23.82 37.62
CA GLU A 525 -4.35 -23.75 39.07
C GLU A 525 -5.72 -24.24 39.52
N ILE A 526 -5.75 -25.09 40.55
CA ILE A 526 -6.98 -25.56 41.18
C ILE A 526 -7.09 -24.89 42.54
N LYS A 527 -8.13 -24.08 42.73
CA LYS A 527 -8.36 -23.31 43.96
C LYS A 527 -9.57 -23.84 44.72
N ASN A 528 -9.44 -23.95 46.03
CA ASN A 528 -10.60 -24.25 46.90
C ASN A 528 -11.50 -23.01 47.07
N SER A 529 -12.61 -23.16 47.79
CA SER A 529 -13.57 -22.07 48.05
C SER A 529 -12.99 -20.85 48.79
N LYS A 530 -11.81 -20.97 49.41
CA LYS A 530 -11.09 -19.88 50.08
C LYS A 530 -10.02 -19.24 49.18
N GLY A 531 -9.97 -19.62 47.89
CA GLY A 531 -8.99 -19.12 46.93
C GLY A 531 -7.58 -19.73 47.06
N LYS A 532 -7.36 -20.68 47.98
CA LYS A 532 -6.06 -21.33 48.16
C LYS A 532 -5.83 -22.35 47.04
N VAL A 533 -4.66 -22.30 46.40
CA VAL A 533 -4.22 -23.29 45.41
C VAL A 533 -3.98 -24.64 46.10
N VAL A 534 -4.65 -25.68 45.63
CA VAL A 534 -4.60 -27.06 46.17
C VAL A 534 -4.05 -28.09 45.19
N GLY A 535 -3.74 -27.67 43.96
CA GLY A 535 -3.14 -28.52 42.92
C GLY A 535 -3.15 -27.82 41.56
N GLY A 536 -2.64 -28.50 40.53
CA GLY A 536 -2.59 -27.96 39.18
C GLY A 536 -1.37 -28.39 38.37
N LEU A 537 -1.07 -27.64 37.31
CA LEU A 537 0.10 -27.76 36.45
C LEU A 537 0.88 -26.44 36.46
N ALA A 538 2.17 -26.51 36.80
CA ALA A 538 3.09 -25.37 36.66
C ALA A 538 3.30 -24.99 35.18
N GLU A 539 3.64 -23.73 34.93
CA GLU A 539 3.77 -23.17 33.58
C GLU A 539 4.66 -24.03 32.66
N ARG A 540 4.10 -24.53 31.55
CA ARG A 540 4.78 -25.39 30.57
C ARG A 540 4.36 -25.06 29.14
N GLN A 541 5.25 -25.22 28.17
CA GLN A 541 4.95 -25.00 26.75
C GLN A 541 3.96 -26.03 26.19
N PHE A 542 2.95 -25.56 25.47
CA PHE A 542 2.03 -26.32 24.64
C PHE A 542 1.99 -25.75 23.23
N THR A 543 1.83 -26.62 22.24
CA THR A 543 1.49 -26.20 20.87
C THR A 543 -0.01 -25.98 20.72
N GLN A 544 -0.41 -25.19 19.73
CA GLN A 544 -1.80 -24.84 19.43
C GLN A 544 -2.73 -26.04 19.22
N GLY A 545 -4.02 -25.86 19.52
CA GLY A 545 -5.08 -26.87 19.39
C GLY A 545 -5.57 -27.43 20.73
N SER A 546 -6.34 -28.52 20.67
CA SER A 546 -6.96 -29.13 21.85
C SER A 546 -5.94 -29.86 22.73
N ARG A 547 -5.92 -29.54 24.02
CA ARG A 547 -5.02 -30.08 25.03
C ARG A 547 -5.80 -30.54 26.25
N SER A 548 -5.18 -31.39 27.06
CA SER A 548 -5.73 -31.74 28.36
C SER A 548 -4.63 -31.99 29.39
N VAL A 549 -4.98 -31.77 30.65
CA VAL A 549 -4.14 -32.05 31.81
C VAL A 549 -4.96 -32.81 32.85
N ASN A 550 -4.31 -33.64 33.65
CA ASN A 550 -4.99 -34.37 34.72
C ASN A 550 -4.60 -33.79 36.09
N TRP A 551 -5.59 -33.55 36.94
CA TRP A 551 -5.40 -33.18 38.34
C TRP A 551 -5.81 -34.34 39.26
N ASP A 552 -4.91 -34.78 40.14
CA ASP A 552 -5.18 -35.81 41.15
C ASP A 552 -5.89 -35.20 42.38
N PHE A 553 -7.09 -35.71 42.68
CA PHE A 553 -7.90 -35.28 43.82
C PHE A 553 -7.97 -36.33 44.94
N GLY A 554 -7.14 -37.38 44.93
CA GLY A 554 -7.18 -38.50 45.87
C GLY A 554 -7.12 -38.10 47.36
N ASN A 555 -6.36 -37.05 47.68
CA ASN A 555 -6.24 -36.50 49.04
C ASN A 555 -7.08 -35.22 49.29
N ILE A 556 -7.93 -34.84 48.33
CA ILE A 556 -8.73 -33.62 48.39
C ILE A 556 -10.12 -33.92 48.95
N SER A 557 -10.61 -33.11 49.89
CA SER A 557 -11.96 -33.24 50.47
C SER A 557 -13.06 -32.84 49.48
N ASN A 558 -14.30 -33.21 49.78
CA ASN A 558 -15.45 -32.77 49.00
C ASN A 558 -15.57 -31.25 48.96
N GLY A 559 -15.94 -30.73 47.80
CA GLY A 559 -16.08 -29.29 47.62
C GLY A 559 -16.25 -28.90 46.18
N LEU A 560 -16.57 -27.62 45.98
CA LEU A 560 -16.50 -26.96 44.69
C LEU A 560 -15.11 -26.33 44.56
N PHE A 561 -14.46 -26.56 43.43
CA PHE A 561 -13.13 -26.05 43.13
C PHE A 561 -13.16 -25.23 41.86
N THR A 562 -12.39 -24.16 41.84
CA THR A 562 -12.19 -23.34 40.64
C THR A 562 -10.95 -23.84 39.91
N VAL A 563 -11.12 -24.17 38.63
CA VAL A 563 -10.02 -24.49 37.72
C VAL A 563 -9.70 -23.24 36.93
N SER A 564 -8.53 -22.66 37.14
CA SER A 564 -8.04 -21.49 36.41
C SER A 564 -6.95 -21.91 35.42
N ILE A 565 -7.17 -21.70 34.13
CA ILE A 565 -6.22 -22.02 33.06
C ILE A 565 -5.66 -20.70 32.55
N SER A 566 -4.33 -20.55 32.59
CA SER A 566 -3.62 -19.37 32.12
C SER A 566 -2.71 -19.73 30.96
N ALA A 567 -2.84 -19.08 29.81
CA ALA A 567 -1.96 -19.22 28.66
C ALA A 567 -1.18 -17.93 28.43
N LYS A 568 0.13 -18.04 28.14
CA LYS A 568 1.04 -16.92 27.88
C LYS A 568 1.82 -17.14 26.59
N ASP A 569 1.80 -16.19 25.68
CA ASP A 569 2.57 -16.25 24.42
C ASP A 569 4.07 -15.91 24.63
N GLU A 570 4.84 -15.90 23.53
CA GLU A 570 6.25 -15.45 23.54
C GLU A 570 6.40 -13.94 23.81
N GLY A 571 5.38 -13.15 23.46
CA GLY A 571 5.30 -11.71 23.71
C GLY A 571 5.00 -11.34 25.16
N GLY A 572 4.68 -12.31 26.02
CA GLY A 572 4.35 -12.12 27.43
C GLY A 572 2.86 -11.87 27.72
N ASN A 573 2.00 -11.83 26.70
CA ASN A 573 0.57 -11.59 26.88
C ASN A 573 -0.10 -12.81 27.48
N ARG A 574 -0.95 -12.59 28.50
CA ARG A 574 -1.54 -13.67 29.29
C ARG A 574 -3.07 -13.59 29.28
N LYS A 575 -3.72 -14.72 29.00
CA LYS A 575 -5.16 -14.89 29.23
C LYS A 575 -5.38 -15.90 30.33
N THR A 576 -6.31 -15.63 31.23
CA THR A 576 -6.79 -16.60 32.21
C THR A 576 -8.30 -16.80 32.07
N VAL A 577 -8.72 -18.05 31.98
CA VAL A 577 -10.13 -18.46 31.99
C VAL A 577 -10.35 -19.36 33.19
N SER A 578 -11.56 -19.38 33.73
CA SER A 578 -11.89 -20.22 34.87
C SER A 578 -13.19 -20.96 34.66
N THR A 579 -13.22 -22.21 35.13
CA THR A 579 -14.43 -23.03 35.25
C THR A 579 -14.51 -23.63 36.65
N GLN A 580 -15.59 -24.32 36.96
CA GLN A 580 -15.77 -24.99 38.24
C GLN A 580 -15.87 -26.50 38.06
N VAL A 581 -15.23 -27.23 38.98
CA VAL A 581 -15.37 -28.68 39.11
C VAL A 581 -15.82 -29.02 40.52
N GLN A 582 -16.85 -29.84 40.63
CA GLN A 582 -17.35 -30.33 41.90
C GLN A 582 -16.76 -31.71 42.20
N ILE A 583 -16.07 -31.85 43.34
CA ILE A 583 -15.62 -33.14 43.87
C ILE A 583 -16.61 -33.62 44.93
N ARG A 584 -17.18 -34.82 44.71
CA ARG A 584 -18.09 -35.49 45.65
C ARG A 584 -17.68 -36.94 45.89
N LYS A 585 -16.77 -37.17 46.83
CA LYS A 585 -16.53 -38.46 47.46
C LYS A 585 -17.73 -38.78 48.33
N THR A 586 -18.64 -39.63 47.87
CA THR A 586 -19.84 -39.97 48.65
C THR A 586 -19.38 -40.91 49.77
N THR A 587 -19.60 -40.58 51.04
CA THR A 587 -19.29 -41.52 52.12
C THR A 587 -20.44 -42.53 52.20
N GLY A 588 -20.10 -43.81 52.27
CA GLY A 588 -21.07 -44.88 52.50
C GLY A 588 -20.81 -45.52 53.86
N ILE A 589 -21.86 -45.90 54.57
CA ILE A 589 -21.79 -46.72 55.78
C ILE A 589 -22.19 -48.14 55.42
N VAL A 590 -21.36 -49.11 55.80
CA VAL A 590 -21.64 -50.53 55.58
C VAL A 590 -22.79 -50.98 56.47
N THR A 591 -23.82 -51.58 55.87
CA THR A 591 -25.02 -52.08 56.57
C THR A 591 -25.04 -53.59 56.76
N ALA A 592 -24.01 -54.29 56.27
CA ALA A 592 -23.87 -55.73 56.44
C ALA A 592 -22.84 -56.04 57.54
N ARG A 593 -23.12 -57.05 58.37
CA ARG A 593 -22.18 -57.56 59.40
C ARG A 593 -20.77 -57.80 58.86
N GLU A 594 -20.68 -58.39 57.67
CA GLU A 594 -19.43 -58.56 56.92
C GLU A 594 -19.69 -58.24 55.44
N LEU A 595 -18.85 -57.41 54.84
CA LEU A 595 -18.93 -56.99 53.44
C LEU A 595 -17.57 -57.14 52.76
N ARG A 596 -17.49 -58.07 51.81
CA ARG A 596 -16.26 -58.36 51.06
C ARG A 596 -16.05 -57.35 49.94
N ILE A 597 -14.89 -56.71 49.92
CA ILE A 597 -14.42 -55.86 48.83
C ILE A 597 -13.89 -56.76 47.72
N LYS A 598 -14.47 -56.66 46.53
CA LYS A 598 -14.12 -57.43 45.34
C LYS A 598 -13.17 -56.66 44.44
N GLU A 599 -12.26 -57.34 43.76
CA GLU A 599 -11.35 -56.72 42.78
C GLU A 599 -12.10 -56.14 41.56
N LYS A 600 -13.20 -56.77 41.15
CA LYS A 600 -14.06 -56.36 40.02
C LYS A 600 -15.53 -56.38 40.44
N ALA A 601 -16.40 -55.69 39.71
CA ALA A 601 -17.85 -55.63 39.93
C ALA A 601 -18.58 -56.95 39.56
N ASN A 602 -18.18 -58.06 40.19
CA ASN A 602 -18.67 -59.41 39.93
C ASN A 602 -18.67 -60.21 41.25
N PRO A 603 -19.77 -60.90 41.63
CA PRO A 603 -19.80 -61.73 42.83
C PRO A 603 -18.68 -62.79 42.92
N ALA A 604 -18.27 -63.33 41.77
CA ALA A 604 -17.23 -64.36 41.65
C ALA A 604 -15.80 -63.81 41.65
N ALA A 605 -15.60 -62.49 41.67
CA ALA A 605 -14.26 -61.91 41.70
C ALA A 605 -13.54 -62.19 43.04
N ASN A 606 -12.21 -62.13 43.00
CA ASN A 606 -11.37 -62.28 44.18
C ASN A 606 -11.71 -61.22 45.23
N THR A 607 -11.70 -61.63 46.50
CA THR A 607 -11.86 -60.72 47.64
C THR A 607 -10.51 -60.11 47.98
N ILE A 608 -10.43 -58.79 48.00
CA ILE A 608 -9.18 -58.04 48.25
C ILE A 608 -9.19 -57.30 49.60
N GLY A 609 -10.32 -57.37 50.32
CA GLY A 609 -10.46 -56.80 51.65
C GLY A 609 -11.86 -57.08 52.22
N THR A 610 -12.05 -56.78 53.50
CA THR A 610 -13.32 -56.97 54.20
C THR A 610 -13.67 -55.74 55.03
N LEU A 611 -14.94 -55.38 55.02
CA LEU A 611 -15.55 -54.33 55.81
C LEU A 611 -16.57 -54.94 56.76
N TYR A 612 -16.83 -54.26 57.87
CA TYR A 612 -17.81 -54.65 58.87
C TYR A 612 -18.89 -53.58 58.99
N GLU A 613 -20.01 -53.96 59.61
CA GLU A 613 -21.13 -53.06 59.89
C GLU A 613 -20.68 -51.76 60.56
N ASP A 614 -21.34 -50.66 60.20
CA ASP A 614 -21.06 -49.29 60.63
C ASP A 614 -19.71 -48.71 60.20
N GLN A 615 -18.86 -49.48 59.50
CA GLN A 615 -17.63 -48.93 58.96
C GLN A 615 -17.91 -47.99 57.79
N ALA A 616 -17.31 -46.81 57.85
CA ALA A 616 -17.34 -45.84 56.75
C ALA A 616 -16.40 -46.29 55.62
N LEU A 617 -16.84 -46.04 54.39
CA LEU A 617 -16.08 -46.20 53.16
C LEU A 617 -16.31 -45.00 52.25
N THR A 618 -15.38 -44.74 51.34
CA THR A 618 -15.58 -43.75 50.29
C THR A 618 -16.14 -44.43 49.05
N ILE A 619 -17.34 -44.07 48.62
CA ILE A 619 -17.91 -44.44 47.32
C ILE A 619 -17.30 -43.51 46.27
N LEU A 620 -16.53 -44.12 45.37
CA LEU A 620 -15.89 -43.48 44.23
C LEU A 620 -16.83 -43.44 43.03
N ALA A 621 -17.50 -44.55 42.70
CA ALA A 621 -18.41 -44.61 41.56
C ALA A 621 -19.51 -45.65 41.79
N GLN A 622 -20.58 -45.61 41.00
CA GLN A 622 -21.59 -46.67 40.95
C GLN A 622 -21.55 -47.34 39.57
N GLN A 623 -21.45 -48.67 39.54
CA GLN A 623 -21.50 -49.47 38.33
C GLN A 623 -22.61 -50.52 38.49
N GLY A 624 -23.78 -50.26 37.90
CA GLY A 624 -24.96 -51.10 38.08
C GLY A 624 -25.35 -51.23 39.57
N GLN A 625 -25.37 -52.48 40.06
CA GLN A 625 -25.67 -52.84 41.45
C GLN A 625 -24.44 -52.85 42.38
N TRP A 626 -23.31 -52.27 41.95
CA TRP A 626 -22.06 -52.21 42.71
C TRP A 626 -21.63 -50.77 42.93
N TYR A 627 -20.99 -50.52 44.08
CA TYR A 627 -20.20 -49.33 44.33
C TYR A 627 -18.72 -49.66 44.17
N LYS A 628 -17.99 -48.85 43.40
CA LYS A 628 -16.52 -48.79 43.50
C LYS A 628 -16.20 -47.98 44.74
N VAL A 629 -15.42 -48.55 45.66
CA VAL A 629 -15.16 -47.99 46.99
C VAL A 629 -13.68 -47.96 47.31
N LYS A 630 -13.28 -47.02 48.18
CA LYS A 630 -11.95 -46.92 48.76
C LYS A 630 -12.02 -46.94 50.29
N LYS A 631 -11.16 -47.75 50.90
CA LYS A 631 -10.89 -47.74 52.34
C LYS A 631 -9.38 -47.87 52.57
N GLY A 632 -8.78 -46.86 53.18
CA GLY A 632 -7.32 -46.77 53.26
C GLY A 632 -6.69 -46.74 51.87
N SER A 633 -5.70 -47.61 51.62
CA SER A 633 -5.06 -47.79 50.31
C SER A 633 -5.79 -48.77 49.39
N GLN A 634 -6.80 -49.49 49.87
CA GLN A 634 -7.50 -50.52 49.10
C GLN A 634 -8.65 -49.91 48.28
N VAL A 635 -8.66 -50.19 46.97
CA VAL A 635 -9.71 -49.78 46.03
C VAL A 635 -10.34 -51.04 45.41
N GLY A 636 -11.66 -51.17 45.49
CA GLY A 636 -12.39 -52.31 44.94
C GLY A 636 -13.88 -52.06 44.82
N PHE A 637 -14.68 -53.12 44.77
CA PHE A 637 -16.12 -53.08 44.52
C PHE A 637 -16.91 -53.77 45.62
N VAL A 638 -18.01 -53.18 46.05
CA VAL A 638 -18.96 -53.78 47.01
C VAL A 638 -20.40 -53.68 46.48
N PRO A 639 -21.30 -54.63 46.79
CA PRO A 639 -22.70 -54.53 46.38
C PRO A 639 -23.40 -53.31 46.98
N LYS A 640 -24.11 -52.55 46.14
CA LYS A 640 -24.83 -51.31 46.51
C LYS A 640 -25.81 -51.50 47.66
N LYS A 641 -26.52 -52.63 47.70
CA LYS A 641 -27.53 -52.94 48.73
C LYS A 641 -27.00 -53.01 50.16
N HIS A 642 -25.67 -53.13 50.33
CA HIS A 642 -25.02 -53.24 51.64
C HIS A 642 -24.29 -51.97 52.07
N VAL A 643 -24.54 -50.86 51.38
CA VAL A 643 -23.91 -49.57 51.68
C VAL A 643 -24.99 -48.49 51.65
N LYS A 644 -25.21 -47.85 52.79
CA LYS A 644 -26.10 -46.69 52.93
C LYS A 644 -25.29 -45.42 52.66
N LYS A 645 -25.76 -44.58 51.74
CA LYS A 645 -25.17 -43.26 51.46
C LYS A 645 -25.49 -42.24 52.53
#